data_AF-A0A4W2EZ05-F1
#
_entry.id   AF-A0A4W2EZ05-F1
#
_cell.length_a   1.000
_cell.length_b   1.000
_cell.length_c   1.000
_cell.angle_alpha   90.00
_cell.angle_beta   90.00
_cell.angle_gamma   90.00
#
_symmetry.space_group_name_H-M   'P 1'
#
loop_
_entity.id
_entity.type
_entity.pdbx_description
1 polymer ?
#
loop_
_entity_poly.entity_id
_entity_poly.type
_entity_poly.pdbx_seq_one_letter_code
_entity_poly.pdbx_strand_id
1 'polypeptide(L)'
;METLERIQPNRQVTTFILMVILSQANPAPIRYSVLEETESGSFIAHLTKDLGLEIGELKARSARVVCDDDKQRLLLDRQTGDLLLREKLDREDICGSDEPCVLHFQVFLETPVQFFEGELLIQDINDHSPVFPNREMLLKIPENSQPGTVFPLKLAQDLDVGSNGLQKYTINANSHFHVLTRNHSDGKKYPDLVQDKVLDREEQSEFSLTLMALDGGSPPRSGTSMVRILIMDVNDNAPEFVHTPYEVQVLENSPLDSLILTVLARDVDAGNFGTVSYSLFQASEEIKQTFSINEVTGEIRLTKKLDFEQIKSYHVETEATDGGGLSGKGTVVIEVVDVNDNAPELTISSLISSIPENAPETVVSIFRIRDRDSGDNGKMICSIPDNLPFILKPTFKNFYTLVTDSPLDRESQAEYIITITVTDMGTPRLKTEHNITMLVSDVNDNAPAFTQTSYTLWVRENNSPALHIGSVSATDTDAGANAQVTYSLLPPPDPLVPLASLVSINPDNGHLFALTSLDYEALRAFEFHVGATDRGSPALSSQALVRVLVADTNDNAPFVLYPLQNASAPCTELVPRAAEPGYLVTKVVAVDGDAGQNAWLSYQLLKATEPGLFGVWAHNGEVRTARLLSERDAPKQRLVVLVKDNGEPPLSASVTLHVLLVDGFSQPYLPAPEAEAAAAAPADPLTVYLVVALASVSSLFLFSVLVFVAVRLCRRGGAASAGRCPVAEGHFPGHLVDVSGTGTLSKSYQYEVCLTGDHRTALPSPPCKLPKSVVIRNLPAVTEELPSLSMVSSESGSFQPESVFQFDWTSLDHMPIPGSIIVTSTRGIP
;
A
#
# COMPACT_ATOMS: atom_id res chain seq x y z
N MET A 1 34.19 -85.22 -73.20
CA MET A 1 34.09 -86.34 -74.16
C MET A 1 35.34 -86.29 -75.01
N GLU A 2 36.36 -87.02 -74.57
CA GLU A 2 36.66 -88.38 -75.06
C GLU A 2 37.33 -88.36 -76.43
N THR A 3 38.59 -88.76 -76.40
CA THR A 3 39.44 -89.24 -77.48
C THR A 3 38.75 -90.32 -78.31
N LEU A 4 38.78 -90.19 -79.64
CA LEU A 4 38.74 -91.27 -80.65
C LEU A 4 38.73 -90.60 -82.03
N GLU A 5 39.35 -91.06 -83.11
CA GLU A 5 40.39 -92.05 -83.36
C GLU A 5 40.91 -91.72 -84.76
N ARG A 6 42.19 -91.99 -84.95
CA ARG A 6 42.92 -91.81 -86.20
C ARG A 6 42.53 -92.93 -87.18
N ILE A 7 41.67 -92.63 -88.14
CA ILE A 7 41.40 -93.53 -89.28
C ILE A 7 42.24 -93.05 -90.47
N GLN A 8 43.16 -93.91 -90.91
CA GLN A 8 44.03 -93.70 -92.07
C GLN A 8 43.56 -94.63 -93.20
N PRO A 9 42.97 -94.12 -94.30
CA PRO A 9 42.71 -94.93 -95.48
C PRO A 9 43.70 -94.59 -96.62
N ASN A 10 44.36 -95.65 -97.09
CA ASN A 10 44.93 -95.89 -98.42
C ASN A 10 45.26 -94.70 -99.35
N ARG A 11 46.57 -94.58 -99.66
CA ARG A 11 47.24 -93.66 -100.62
C ARG A 11 46.78 -93.74 -102.09
N GLN A 12 45.72 -94.48 -102.41
CA GLN A 12 45.17 -94.58 -103.77
C GLN A 12 43.74 -94.05 -103.91
N VAL A 13 43.04 -93.76 -102.79
CA VAL A 13 41.72 -93.09 -102.80
C VAL A 13 41.86 -91.58 -102.59
N THR A 14 42.96 -91.14 -101.98
CA THR A 14 43.32 -89.73 -101.80
C THR A 14 43.65 -89.02 -103.10
N THR A 15 44.25 -89.68 -104.10
CA THR A 15 44.57 -89.06 -105.40
C THR A 15 43.37 -88.91 -106.33
N PHE A 16 42.37 -89.78 -106.25
CA PHE A 16 41.14 -89.66 -107.03
C PHE A 16 40.17 -88.64 -106.41
N ILE A 17 40.10 -88.56 -105.08
CA ILE A 17 39.35 -87.51 -104.38
C ILE A 17 40.04 -86.14 -104.55
N LEU A 18 41.38 -86.07 -104.55
CA LEU A 18 42.09 -84.82 -104.81
C LEU A 18 41.92 -84.33 -106.28
N MET A 19 41.83 -85.23 -107.27
CA MET A 19 41.55 -84.87 -108.68
C MET A 19 40.08 -84.49 -108.95
N VAL A 20 39.13 -85.03 -108.18
CA VAL A 20 37.70 -84.64 -108.27
C VAL A 20 37.42 -83.36 -107.47
N ILE A 21 38.18 -83.07 -106.41
CA ILE A 21 38.09 -81.79 -105.67
C ILE A 21 38.83 -80.65 -106.40
N LEU A 22 39.88 -80.95 -107.19
CA LEU A 22 40.59 -79.95 -108.00
C LEU A 22 39.92 -79.60 -109.35
N SER A 23 38.79 -80.23 -109.70
CA SER A 23 38.07 -80.00 -110.98
C SER A 23 36.71 -79.30 -110.83
N GLN A 24 36.42 -78.76 -109.64
CA GLN A 24 35.26 -77.88 -109.37
C GLN A 24 35.74 -76.57 -108.72
N ALA A 25 36.67 -75.88 -109.37
CA ALA A 25 36.92 -74.48 -109.07
C ALA A 25 35.92 -73.66 -109.88
N ASN A 26 34.78 -73.31 -109.29
CA ASN A 26 33.92 -72.26 -109.85
C ASN A 26 34.79 -71.00 -110.03
N PRO A 27 34.78 -70.35 -111.20
CA PRO A 27 35.48 -69.08 -111.36
C PRO A 27 34.93 -68.10 -110.32
N ALA A 28 35.83 -67.41 -109.61
CA ALA A 28 35.42 -66.38 -108.66
C ALA A 28 34.55 -65.33 -109.38
N PRO A 29 33.46 -64.85 -108.77
CA PRO A 29 32.60 -63.85 -109.39
C PRO A 29 33.38 -62.55 -109.61
N ILE A 30 33.01 -61.82 -110.65
CA ILE A 30 33.68 -60.59 -111.05
C ILE A 30 33.23 -59.48 -110.12
N ARG A 31 34.17 -58.81 -109.47
CA ARG A 31 33.87 -57.79 -108.46
C ARG A 31 34.10 -56.39 -109.00
N TYR A 32 33.07 -55.56 -108.95
CA TYR A 32 33.16 -54.14 -109.19
C TYR A 32 32.68 -53.36 -107.98
N SER A 33 33.07 -52.10 -107.91
CA SER A 33 32.59 -51.18 -106.87
C SER A 33 32.11 -49.89 -107.51
N VAL A 34 30.99 -49.37 -107.03
CA VAL A 34 30.48 -48.06 -107.43
C VAL A 34 30.03 -47.33 -106.18
N LEU A 35 30.23 -46.01 -106.15
CA LEU A 35 29.62 -45.19 -105.11
C LEU A 35 28.12 -45.14 -105.38
N GLU A 36 27.31 -45.15 -104.33
CA GLU A 36 25.91 -44.81 -104.48
C GLU A 36 25.74 -43.36 -104.96
N GLU A 37 24.51 -42.98 -105.27
CA GLU A 37 24.16 -41.66 -105.77
C GLU A 37 24.90 -41.22 -107.07
N THR A 38 25.62 -42.15 -107.70
CA THR A 38 26.32 -41.95 -108.96
C THR A 38 25.33 -41.73 -110.10
N GLU A 39 25.58 -40.73 -110.95
CA GLU A 39 24.67 -40.35 -112.03
C GLU A 39 24.42 -41.50 -113.03
N SER A 40 23.20 -41.55 -113.56
CA SER A 40 22.81 -42.48 -114.63
C SER A 40 23.74 -42.33 -115.85
N GLY A 41 24.14 -43.45 -116.44
CA GLY A 41 25.09 -43.51 -117.55
C GLY A 41 26.56 -43.56 -117.14
N SER A 42 26.86 -43.52 -115.84
CA SER A 42 28.24 -43.61 -115.34
C SER A 42 28.88 -44.95 -115.63
N PHE A 43 30.17 -44.89 -115.96
CA PHE A 43 30.99 -46.05 -116.28
C PHE A 43 31.38 -46.82 -115.01
N ILE A 44 31.13 -48.14 -115.02
CA ILE A 44 31.51 -49.06 -113.94
C ILE A 44 32.77 -49.83 -114.34
N ALA A 45 32.73 -50.54 -115.47
CA ALA A 45 33.82 -51.41 -115.89
C ALA A 45 33.77 -51.78 -117.38
N HIS A 46 34.89 -52.25 -117.92
CA HIS A 46 35.00 -52.79 -119.28
C HIS A 46 34.87 -54.32 -119.24
N LEU A 47 33.64 -54.82 -119.37
CA LEU A 47 33.31 -56.25 -119.25
C LEU A 47 34.05 -57.15 -120.26
N THR A 48 34.35 -56.65 -121.47
CA THR A 48 35.10 -57.42 -122.50
C THR A 48 36.50 -57.79 -122.02
N LYS A 49 37.20 -56.85 -121.37
CA LYS A 49 38.56 -57.05 -120.87
C LYS A 49 38.58 -58.04 -119.70
N ASP A 50 37.62 -57.92 -118.81
CA ASP A 50 37.57 -58.69 -117.57
C ASP A 50 37.02 -60.11 -117.78
N LEU A 51 36.19 -60.31 -118.82
CA LEU A 51 35.73 -61.62 -119.29
C LEU A 51 36.66 -62.30 -120.29
N GLY A 52 37.73 -61.62 -120.74
CA GLY A 52 38.66 -62.13 -121.75
C GLY A 52 38.03 -62.31 -123.15
N LEU A 53 37.04 -61.50 -123.49
CA LEU A 53 36.29 -61.55 -124.76
C LEU A 53 36.83 -60.53 -125.78
N GLU A 54 36.82 -60.88 -127.06
CA GLU A 54 37.32 -59.99 -128.13
C GLU A 54 36.33 -58.86 -128.47
N ILE A 55 36.84 -57.75 -129.02
CA ILE A 55 36.03 -56.57 -129.38
C ILE A 55 34.97 -56.95 -130.42
N GLY A 56 33.68 -56.79 -130.06
CA GLY A 56 32.52 -57.14 -130.90
C GLY A 56 31.85 -58.48 -130.55
N GLU A 57 32.46 -59.30 -129.69
CA GLU A 57 31.94 -60.62 -129.32
C GLU A 57 30.64 -60.52 -128.50
N LEU A 58 30.54 -59.54 -127.59
CA LEU A 58 29.31 -59.29 -126.82
C LEU A 58 28.09 -58.95 -127.70
N LYS A 59 28.31 -58.25 -128.83
CA LYS A 59 27.26 -57.97 -129.80
C LYS A 59 26.87 -59.25 -130.56
N ALA A 60 27.86 -60.01 -131.03
CA ALA A 60 27.67 -61.26 -131.76
C ALA A 60 26.95 -62.32 -130.93
N ARG A 61 27.23 -62.39 -129.62
CA ARG A 61 26.70 -63.39 -128.69
C ARG A 61 25.48 -62.93 -127.89
N SER A 62 24.85 -61.82 -128.30
CA SER A 62 23.64 -61.26 -127.65
C SER A 62 23.74 -61.11 -126.14
N ALA A 63 24.85 -60.53 -125.66
CA ALA A 63 25.09 -60.34 -124.24
C ALA A 63 24.00 -59.50 -123.54
N ARG A 64 23.54 -59.96 -122.38
CA ARG A 64 22.60 -59.25 -121.50
C ARG A 64 23.09 -59.28 -120.06
N VAL A 65 22.74 -58.27 -119.29
CA VAL A 65 23.00 -58.20 -117.85
C VAL A 65 21.66 -58.24 -117.12
N VAL A 66 21.56 -59.10 -116.11
CA VAL A 66 20.37 -59.26 -115.26
C VAL A 66 20.82 -59.13 -113.81
N CYS A 67 20.16 -58.29 -113.03
CA CYS A 67 20.40 -58.13 -111.59
C CYS A 67 19.45 -59.05 -110.80
N ASP A 68 19.85 -59.44 -109.59
CA ASP A 68 19.09 -60.37 -108.74
C ASP A 68 17.76 -59.79 -108.21
N ASP A 69 17.63 -58.45 -108.22
CA ASP A 69 16.40 -57.76 -107.80
C ASP A 69 15.37 -57.59 -108.92
N ASP A 70 15.54 -58.29 -110.05
CA ASP A 70 14.74 -58.21 -111.29
C ASP A 70 14.61 -56.78 -111.89
N LYS A 71 15.28 -55.79 -111.30
CA LYS A 71 15.35 -54.42 -111.82
C LYS A 71 16.55 -54.31 -112.76
N GLN A 72 16.35 -53.65 -113.90
CA GLN A 72 17.44 -53.47 -114.87
C GLN A 72 18.34 -52.28 -114.47
N ARG A 73 19.05 -52.39 -113.35
CA ARG A 73 19.87 -51.29 -112.81
C ARG A 73 21.18 -51.08 -113.57
N LEU A 74 21.63 -52.10 -114.28
CA LEU A 74 22.84 -52.08 -115.09
C LEU A 74 22.50 -52.08 -116.58
N LEU A 75 23.28 -51.35 -117.37
CA LEU A 75 23.20 -51.27 -118.81
C LEU A 75 24.53 -51.72 -119.41
N LEU A 76 24.48 -52.70 -120.31
CA LEU A 76 25.65 -53.15 -121.05
C LEU A 76 25.66 -52.50 -122.44
N ASP A 77 26.66 -51.66 -122.73
CA ASP A 77 26.93 -51.23 -124.09
C ASP A 77 27.60 -52.38 -124.85
N ARG A 78 26.83 -52.99 -125.77
CA ARG A 78 27.27 -54.14 -126.56
C ARG A 78 28.33 -53.78 -127.62
N GLN A 79 28.52 -52.49 -127.94
CA GLN A 79 29.50 -52.04 -128.92
C GLN A 79 30.87 -51.81 -128.29
N THR A 80 30.92 -51.12 -127.16
CA THR A 80 32.17 -50.80 -126.44
C THR A 80 32.57 -51.89 -125.45
N GLY A 81 31.59 -52.60 -124.89
CA GLY A 81 31.78 -53.57 -123.82
C GLY A 81 31.69 -52.97 -122.42
N ASP A 82 31.12 -51.78 -122.30
CA ASP A 82 31.09 -51.02 -121.05
C ASP A 82 29.85 -51.39 -120.24
N LEU A 83 30.07 -51.65 -118.96
CA LEU A 83 29.00 -51.74 -117.98
C LEU A 83 28.74 -50.34 -117.43
N LEU A 84 27.54 -49.83 -117.67
CA LEU A 84 27.09 -48.50 -117.27
C LEU A 84 25.95 -48.63 -116.26
N LEU A 85 25.79 -47.63 -115.39
CA LEU A 85 24.60 -47.50 -114.55
C LEU A 85 23.40 -47.06 -115.38
N ARG A 86 22.23 -47.69 -115.18
CA ARG A 86 20.99 -47.25 -115.82
C ARG A 86 20.28 -46.16 -115.02
N GLU A 87 20.30 -46.29 -113.71
CA GLU A 87 19.65 -45.37 -112.78
C GLU A 87 20.60 -45.06 -111.62
N LYS A 88 20.27 -44.01 -110.88
CA LYS A 88 20.95 -43.66 -109.64
C LYS A 88 20.68 -44.77 -108.63
N LEU A 89 21.72 -45.30 -108.01
CA LEU A 89 21.59 -46.31 -106.97
C LEU A 89 21.51 -45.59 -105.63
N ASP A 90 20.46 -45.90 -104.87
CA ASP A 90 20.24 -45.48 -103.48
C ASP A 90 20.49 -46.75 -102.63
N ARG A 91 21.56 -46.73 -101.81
CA ARG A 91 21.97 -47.91 -101.04
C ARG A 91 20.98 -48.16 -99.90
N GLU A 92 20.42 -47.12 -99.30
CA GLU A 92 19.48 -47.21 -98.18
C GLU A 92 18.19 -47.92 -98.61
N ASP A 93 17.71 -47.70 -99.84
CA ASP A 93 16.55 -48.43 -100.40
C ASP A 93 16.86 -49.89 -100.76
N ILE A 94 18.10 -50.18 -101.20
CA ILE A 94 18.49 -51.53 -101.67
C ILE A 94 18.86 -52.45 -100.50
N CYS A 95 19.71 -51.97 -99.60
CA CYS A 95 20.34 -52.77 -98.53
C CYS A 95 19.95 -52.30 -97.12
N GLY A 96 19.33 -51.13 -96.96
CA GLY A 96 19.03 -50.58 -95.64
C GLY A 96 20.29 -50.42 -94.79
N SER A 97 20.39 -51.17 -93.69
CA SER A 97 21.56 -51.17 -92.79
C SER A 97 22.56 -52.31 -93.04
N ASP A 98 22.35 -53.13 -94.08
CA ASP A 98 23.19 -54.31 -94.34
C ASP A 98 24.52 -53.90 -94.99
N GLU A 99 25.64 -54.35 -94.39
CA GLU A 99 27.01 -54.06 -94.83
C GLU A 99 27.85 -55.36 -94.92
N PRO A 100 28.53 -55.67 -96.04
CA PRO A 100 28.61 -54.87 -97.27
C PRO A 100 27.34 -54.94 -98.13
N CYS A 101 26.96 -53.83 -98.78
CA CYS A 101 25.86 -53.79 -99.73
C CYS A 101 26.32 -54.32 -101.10
N VAL A 102 25.88 -55.53 -101.44
CA VAL A 102 26.30 -56.23 -102.66
C VAL A 102 25.08 -56.46 -103.56
N LEU A 103 25.10 -55.84 -104.75
CA LEU A 103 24.14 -56.13 -105.80
C LEU A 103 24.71 -57.24 -106.69
N HIS A 104 24.11 -58.42 -106.61
CA HIS A 104 24.46 -59.55 -107.47
C HIS A 104 23.87 -59.35 -108.88
N PHE A 105 24.68 -59.60 -109.91
CA PHE A 105 24.24 -59.59 -111.30
C PHE A 105 24.86 -60.73 -112.09
N GLN A 106 24.21 -61.12 -113.18
CA GLN A 106 24.67 -62.14 -114.10
C GLN A 106 24.79 -61.58 -115.52
N VAL A 107 25.90 -61.86 -116.18
CA VAL A 107 26.11 -61.58 -117.60
C VAL A 107 25.79 -62.85 -118.38
N PHE A 108 24.72 -62.81 -119.17
CA PHE A 108 24.25 -63.90 -120.00
C PHE A 108 24.68 -63.70 -121.45
N LEU A 109 25.38 -64.68 -122.02
CA LEU A 109 25.69 -64.78 -123.44
C LEU A 109 24.84 -65.90 -124.05
N GLU A 110 24.23 -65.67 -125.21
CA GLU A 110 23.23 -66.59 -125.79
C GLU A 110 23.85 -67.66 -126.72
N THR A 111 24.98 -67.38 -127.37
CA THR A 111 25.56 -68.29 -128.39
C THR A 111 27.09 -68.33 -128.36
N PRO A 112 27.75 -69.41 -127.89
CA PRO A 112 27.18 -70.46 -127.05
C PRO A 112 26.73 -69.88 -125.70
N VAL A 113 25.75 -70.54 -125.08
CA VAL A 113 25.20 -70.14 -123.78
C VAL A 113 26.30 -70.16 -122.71
N GLN A 114 26.55 -69.01 -122.09
CA GLN A 114 27.48 -68.86 -120.97
C GLN A 114 26.95 -67.82 -119.97
N PHE A 115 27.21 -68.06 -118.70
CA PHE A 115 26.85 -67.16 -117.60
C PHE A 115 28.11 -66.75 -116.85
N PHE A 116 28.22 -65.48 -116.53
CA PHE A 116 29.25 -64.96 -115.63
C PHE A 116 28.58 -64.26 -114.46
N GLU A 117 28.93 -64.67 -113.25
CA GLU A 117 28.45 -64.03 -112.03
C GLU A 117 29.31 -62.81 -111.72
N GLY A 118 28.63 -61.72 -111.37
CA GLY A 118 29.22 -60.47 -110.96
C GLY A 118 28.64 -59.96 -109.65
N GLU A 119 29.49 -59.36 -108.84
CA GLU A 119 29.14 -58.69 -107.58
C GLU A 119 29.46 -57.21 -107.75
N LEU A 120 28.45 -56.36 -107.63
CA LEU A 120 28.63 -54.91 -107.57
C LEU A 120 28.54 -54.46 -106.11
N LEU A 121 29.68 -54.11 -105.52
CA LEU A 121 29.75 -53.51 -104.20
C LEU A 121 29.32 -52.05 -104.29
N ILE A 122 28.18 -51.72 -103.69
CA ILE A 122 27.70 -50.35 -103.58
C ILE A 122 28.34 -49.74 -102.33
N GLN A 123 29.17 -48.73 -102.56
CA GLN A 123 29.86 -47.99 -101.50
C GLN A 123 29.00 -46.82 -101.05
N ASP A 124 28.85 -46.73 -99.73
CA ASP A 124 28.07 -45.72 -99.03
C ASP A 124 28.68 -44.30 -99.14
N ILE A 125 27.83 -43.29 -99.32
CA ILE A 125 28.17 -41.85 -99.30
C ILE A 125 27.46 -41.22 -98.08
N ASN A 126 28.09 -40.21 -97.47
CA ASN A 126 27.50 -39.45 -96.36
C ASN A 126 26.37 -38.48 -96.81
N ASP A 127 25.28 -39.02 -97.35
CA ASP A 127 24.17 -38.25 -97.92
C ASP A 127 22.94 -38.14 -96.99
N HIS A 128 22.91 -38.88 -95.89
CA HIS A 128 21.97 -38.65 -94.79
C HIS A 128 22.63 -37.87 -93.65
N SER A 129 21.84 -37.52 -92.64
CA SER A 129 22.33 -36.82 -91.46
C SER A 129 21.66 -37.41 -90.23
N PRO A 130 22.33 -37.43 -89.07
CA PRO A 130 21.70 -37.87 -87.84
C PRO A 130 20.43 -37.06 -87.54
N VAL A 131 19.30 -37.73 -87.30
CA VAL A 131 18.01 -37.09 -86.96
C VAL A 131 17.49 -37.63 -85.65
N PHE A 132 17.10 -36.73 -84.73
CA PHE A 132 16.39 -37.11 -83.52
C PHE A 132 14.88 -37.23 -83.79
N PRO A 133 14.20 -38.26 -83.25
CA PRO A 133 12.76 -38.42 -83.41
C PRO A 133 11.94 -37.34 -82.70
N ASN A 134 12.47 -36.79 -81.60
CA ASN A 134 11.86 -35.73 -80.82
C ASN A 134 12.73 -34.47 -80.88
N ARG A 135 12.11 -33.29 -81.01
CA ARG A 135 12.82 -32.00 -80.91
C ARG A 135 13.22 -31.63 -79.49
N GLU A 136 12.48 -32.15 -78.51
CA GLU A 136 12.69 -31.92 -77.09
C GLU A 136 12.55 -33.24 -76.31
N MET A 137 13.46 -33.43 -75.35
CA MET A 137 13.47 -34.54 -74.40
C MET A 137 13.35 -33.96 -72.99
N LEU A 138 12.30 -34.33 -72.28
CA LEU A 138 12.08 -33.89 -70.90
C LEU A 138 12.64 -34.93 -69.92
N LEU A 139 13.54 -34.50 -69.05
CA LEU A 139 14.04 -35.27 -67.91
C LEU A 139 13.59 -34.62 -66.61
N LYS A 140 13.23 -35.46 -65.63
CA LYS A 140 12.93 -35.03 -64.26
C LYS A 140 13.91 -35.73 -63.35
N ILE A 141 14.77 -34.97 -62.69
CA ILE A 141 15.87 -35.49 -61.87
C ILE A 141 15.70 -34.92 -60.46
N PRO A 142 15.63 -35.75 -59.40
CA PRO A 142 15.62 -35.24 -58.04
C PRO A 142 16.99 -34.64 -57.68
N GLU A 143 17.01 -33.55 -56.93
CA GLU A 143 18.28 -32.86 -56.61
C GLU A 143 19.24 -33.70 -55.76
N ASN A 144 18.71 -34.59 -54.92
CA ASN A 144 19.49 -35.58 -54.16
C ASN A 144 20.10 -36.70 -55.02
N SER A 145 19.98 -36.64 -56.35
CA SER A 145 20.64 -37.54 -57.29
C SER A 145 22.16 -37.45 -57.14
N GLN A 146 22.82 -38.59 -57.05
CA GLN A 146 24.27 -38.64 -56.79
C GLN A 146 25.07 -38.32 -58.06
N PRO A 147 26.19 -37.58 -57.94
CA PRO A 147 27.16 -37.45 -59.02
C PRO A 147 27.61 -38.84 -59.52
N GLY A 148 27.69 -38.99 -60.85
CA GLY A 148 27.93 -40.25 -61.55
C GLY A 148 26.67 -40.98 -62.00
N THR A 149 25.47 -40.51 -61.62
CA THR A 149 24.21 -41.09 -62.09
C THR A 149 24.06 -40.91 -63.59
N VAL A 150 23.60 -41.97 -64.26
CA VAL A 150 23.50 -42.04 -65.72
C VAL A 150 22.02 -42.06 -66.14
N PHE A 151 21.65 -41.13 -67.01
CA PHE A 151 20.31 -40.97 -67.57
C PHE A 151 20.32 -41.31 -69.07
N PRO A 152 19.73 -42.45 -69.48
CA PRO A 152 19.69 -42.85 -70.89
C PRO A 152 18.85 -41.85 -71.70
N LEU A 153 19.41 -41.35 -72.80
CA LEU A 153 18.69 -40.49 -73.75
C LEU A 153 18.28 -41.27 -74.99
N LYS A 154 17.31 -40.72 -75.73
CA LYS A 154 16.90 -41.31 -77.02
C LYS A 154 18.00 -41.08 -78.05
N LEU A 155 18.36 -42.12 -78.80
CA LEU A 155 19.34 -42.02 -79.88
C LEU A 155 18.82 -41.19 -81.07
N ALA A 156 19.76 -40.61 -81.82
CA ALA A 156 19.52 -40.15 -83.19
C ALA A 156 19.56 -41.34 -84.15
N GLN A 157 18.86 -41.22 -85.27
CA GLN A 157 18.87 -42.19 -86.35
C GLN A 157 19.63 -41.59 -87.53
N ASP A 158 20.57 -42.37 -88.05
CA ASP A 158 21.33 -42.08 -89.25
C ASP A 158 21.20 -43.29 -90.17
N LEU A 159 20.94 -43.06 -91.45
CA LEU A 159 20.67 -44.14 -92.41
C LEU A 159 21.96 -44.66 -93.05
N ASP A 160 23.01 -43.84 -93.03
CA ASP A 160 24.34 -44.18 -93.55
C ASP A 160 25.03 -45.22 -92.64
N VAL A 161 25.90 -46.05 -93.21
CA VAL A 161 26.59 -47.14 -92.50
C VAL A 161 28.09 -46.88 -92.32
N GLY A 162 28.80 -47.80 -91.64
CA GLY A 162 30.25 -47.70 -91.45
C GLY A 162 30.73 -46.40 -90.80
N SER A 163 31.63 -45.68 -91.48
CA SER A 163 32.18 -44.40 -91.01
C SER A 163 31.26 -43.21 -91.22
N ASN A 164 30.34 -43.28 -92.18
CA ASN A 164 29.41 -42.20 -92.48
C ASN A 164 28.18 -42.22 -91.58
N GLY A 165 27.87 -43.37 -90.95
CA GLY A 165 26.85 -43.41 -89.90
C GLY A 165 27.25 -42.69 -88.62
N LEU A 166 26.27 -42.51 -87.73
CA LEU A 166 26.40 -41.89 -86.41
C LEU A 166 27.62 -42.36 -85.61
N GLN A 167 28.54 -41.43 -85.30
CA GLN A 167 29.77 -41.75 -84.57
C GLN A 167 29.79 -41.32 -83.11
N LYS A 168 29.25 -40.13 -82.79
CA LYS A 168 29.45 -39.53 -81.46
C LYS A 168 28.29 -38.61 -81.08
N TYR A 169 27.99 -38.56 -79.79
CA TYR A 169 27.15 -37.53 -79.20
C TYR A 169 27.98 -36.50 -78.43
N THR A 170 27.53 -35.25 -78.49
CA THR A 170 28.07 -34.13 -77.72
C THR A 170 26.93 -33.30 -77.17
N ILE A 171 27.19 -32.54 -76.11
CA ILE A 171 26.27 -31.54 -75.58
C ILE A 171 26.97 -30.19 -75.51
N ASN A 172 26.21 -29.10 -75.37
CA ASN A 172 26.79 -27.79 -75.10
C ASN A 172 27.57 -27.80 -73.77
N ALA A 173 28.64 -26.98 -73.72
CA ALA A 173 29.49 -26.86 -72.54
C ALA A 173 28.67 -26.43 -71.32
N ASN A 174 28.79 -27.20 -70.24
CA ASN A 174 28.14 -26.94 -68.96
C ASN A 174 28.96 -27.63 -67.83
N SER A 175 28.67 -27.32 -66.58
CA SER A 175 29.42 -27.82 -65.41
C SER A 175 28.80 -28.99 -64.67
N HIS A 176 27.54 -29.34 -64.95
CA HIS A 176 26.76 -30.32 -64.18
C HIS A 176 26.55 -31.65 -64.90
N PHE A 177 26.67 -31.67 -66.23
CA PHE A 177 26.40 -32.83 -67.05
C PHE A 177 27.41 -32.97 -68.19
N HIS A 178 27.75 -34.20 -68.52
CA HIS A 178 28.38 -34.56 -69.79
C HIS A 178 27.61 -35.70 -70.46
N VAL A 179 27.85 -35.93 -71.75
CA VAL A 179 27.27 -37.06 -72.48
C VAL A 179 28.34 -38.10 -72.78
N LEU A 180 28.06 -39.36 -72.45
CA LEU A 180 28.84 -40.51 -72.86
C LEU A 180 28.14 -41.21 -74.03
N THR A 181 28.93 -41.56 -75.05
CA THR A 181 28.45 -42.38 -76.16
C THR A 181 28.72 -43.84 -75.83
N ARG A 182 27.68 -44.60 -75.52
CA ARG A 182 27.78 -46.04 -75.24
C ARG A 182 27.61 -46.84 -76.52
N ASN A 183 28.63 -47.63 -76.87
CA ASN A 183 28.54 -48.59 -77.96
C ASN A 183 27.84 -49.85 -77.46
N HIS A 184 26.79 -50.26 -78.16
CA HIS A 184 26.03 -51.46 -77.83
C HIS A 184 26.39 -52.61 -78.80
N SER A 185 26.06 -53.85 -78.43
CA SER A 185 26.44 -55.06 -79.17
C SER A 185 25.76 -55.20 -80.54
N ASP A 186 24.70 -54.42 -80.79
CA ASP A 186 23.98 -54.30 -82.05
C ASP A 186 24.62 -53.28 -83.01
N GLY A 187 25.80 -52.73 -82.67
CA GLY A 187 26.49 -51.71 -83.45
C GLY A 187 25.92 -50.29 -83.28
N LYS A 188 24.80 -50.12 -82.56
CA LYS A 188 24.19 -48.82 -82.32
C LYS A 188 24.88 -48.07 -81.19
N LYS A 189 24.89 -46.75 -81.29
CA LYS A 189 25.48 -45.85 -80.30
C LYS A 189 24.37 -45.10 -79.54
N TYR A 190 24.37 -45.25 -78.22
CA TYR A 190 23.38 -44.63 -77.34
C TYR A 190 23.98 -43.44 -76.59
N PRO A 191 23.28 -42.30 -76.52
CA PRO A 191 23.67 -41.18 -75.69
C PRO A 191 23.22 -41.40 -74.24
N ASP A 192 24.17 -41.38 -73.32
CA ASP A 192 23.94 -41.41 -71.88
C ASP A 192 24.33 -40.06 -71.28
N LEU A 193 23.38 -39.35 -70.66
CA LEU A 193 23.68 -38.14 -69.91
C LEU A 193 24.19 -38.54 -68.51
N VAL A 194 25.37 -38.07 -68.13
CA VAL A 194 25.97 -38.34 -66.83
C VAL A 194 26.01 -37.06 -66.03
N GLN A 195 25.55 -37.13 -64.78
CA GLN A 195 25.63 -36.02 -63.83
C GLN A 195 27.05 -35.96 -63.22
N ASP A 196 27.73 -34.82 -63.33
CA ASP A 196 29.10 -34.61 -62.82
C ASP A 196 29.15 -33.97 -61.44
N LYS A 197 28.16 -33.13 -61.12
CA LYS A 197 28.09 -32.38 -59.88
C LYS A 197 26.76 -32.61 -59.18
N VAL A 198 26.73 -32.32 -57.89
CA VAL A 198 25.49 -32.26 -57.12
C VAL A 198 24.54 -31.24 -57.76
N LEU A 199 23.24 -31.50 -57.61
CA LEU A 199 22.17 -30.64 -58.09
C LEU A 199 21.54 -29.99 -56.86
N ASP A 200 21.11 -28.75 -57.02
CA ASP A 200 20.50 -27.93 -55.98
C ASP A 200 19.41 -27.12 -56.71
N ARG A 201 18.15 -27.37 -56.37
CA ARG A 201 17.00 -26.77 -57.03
C ARG A 201 16.85 -25.30 -56.62
N GLU A 202 17.17 -24.98 -55.37
CA GLU A 202 17.13 -23.63 -54.80
C GLU A 202 18.15 -22.72 -55.51
N GLU A 203 19.30 -23.26 -55.91
CA GLU A 203 20.25 -22.58 -56.79
C GLU A 203 19.75 -22.53 -58.24
N GLN A 204 19.40 -23.68 -58.84
CA GLN A 204 18.96 -23.76 -60.22
C GLN A 204 17.95 -24.91 -60.49
N SER A 205 16.67 -24.53 -60.61
CA SER A 205 15.55 -25.47 -60.80
C SER A 205 15.42 -26.10 -62.20
N GLU A 206 16.11 -25.57 -63.22
CA GLU A 206 15.99 -26.05 -64.61
C GLU A 206 17.30 -25.92 -65.40
N PHE A 207 17.63 -26.95 -66.19
CA PHE A 207 18.70 -26.91 -67.19
C PHE A 207 18.14 -27.14 -68.60
N SER A 208 18.66 -26.40 -69.57
CA SER A 208 18.37 -26.59 -71.00
C SER A 208 19.66 -26.90 -71.75
N LEU A 209 19.81 -28.15 -72.19
CA LEU A 209 20.98 -28.63 -72.91
C LEU A 209 20.64 -28.90 -74.38
N THR A 210 21.61 -28.72 -75.27
CA THR A 210 21.48 -29.07 -76.69
C THR A 210 22.31 -30.32 -76.95
N LEU A 211 21.63 -31.45 -77.18
CA LEU A 211 22.25 -32.71 -77.58
C LEU A 211 22.50 -32.69 -79.09
N MET A 212 23.74 -32.92 -79.49
CA MET A 212 24.18 -32.96 -80.89
C MET A 212 24.73 -34.35 -81.22
N ALA A 213 24.15 -34.98 -82.22
CA ALA A 213 24.62 -36.21 -82.83
C ALA A 213 25.52 -35.86 -84.02
N LEU A 214 26.71 -36.45 -84.11
CA LEU A 214 27.67 -36.25 -85.20
C LEU A 214 27.94 -37.58 -85.90
N ASP A 215 27.89 -37.55 -87.22
CA ASP A 215 28.39 -38.62 -88.07
C ASP A 215 29.94 -38.60 -88.16
N GLY A 216 30.51 -39.53 -88.92
CA GLY A 216 31.96 -39.61 -89.17
C GLY A 216 32.37 -39.28 -90.60
N GLY A 217 31.46 -38.74 -91.40
CA GLY A 217 31.73 -38.38 -92.79
C GLY A 217 32.66 -37.16 -92.91
N SER A 218 33.11 -36.90 -94.14
CA SER A 218 33.95 -35.74 -94.47
C SER A 218 33.37 -34.99 -95.67
N PRO A 219 32.67 -33.85 -95.47
CA PRO A 219 32.46 -33.14 -94.21
C PRO A 219 31.49 -33.84 -93.25
N PRO A 220 31.64 -33.66 -91.92
CA PRO A 220 30.74 -34.25 -90.95
C PRO A 220 29.39 -33.51 -90.92
N ARG A 221 28.29 -34.24 -90.78
CA ARG A 221 26.94 -33.71 -90.62
C ARG A 221 26.43 -34.02 -89.22
N SER A 222 25.43 -33.25 -88.78
CA SER A 222 24.93 -33.32 -87.42
C SER A 222 23.45 -33.06 -87.31
N GLY A 223 22.85 -33.65 -86.28
CA GLY A 223 21.49 -33.37 -85.83
C GLY A 223 21.47 -32.89 -84.40
N THR A 224 20.48 -32.08 -84.04
CA THR A 224 20.33 -31.54 -82.69
C THR A 224 18.94 -31.81 -82.09
N SER A 225 18.90 -31.94 -80.76
CA SER A 225 17.68 -32.01 -79.95
C SER A 225 17.89 -31.27 -78.64
N MET A 226 16.85 -30.64 -78.11
CA MET A 226 16.90 -30.03 -76.78
C MET A 226 16.64 -31.07 -75.70
N VAL A 227 17.43 -31.06 -74.64
CA VAL A 227 17.21 -31.83 -73.42
C VAL A 227 16.87 -30.85 -72.32
N ARG A 228 15.59 -30.82 -71.93
CA ARG A 228 15.08 -29.98 -70.85
C ARG A 228 15.06 -30.80 -69.56
N ILE A 229 15.80 -30.36 -68.56
CA ILE A 229 15.96 -31.05 -67.29
C ILE A 229 15.26 -30.21 -66.22
N LEU A 230 14.20 -30.76 -65.64
CA LEU A 230 13.55 -30.18 -64.47
C LEU A 230 14.11 -30.84 -63.22
N ILE A 231 14.64 -30.02 -62.31
CA ILE A 231 15.09 -30.49 -61.01
C ILE A 231 13.87 -30.62 -60.12
N MET A 232 13.65 -31.83 -59.61
CA MET A 232 12.55 -32.15 -58.70
C MET A 232 13.01 -31.89 -57.28
N ASP A 233 12.21 -31.11 -56.58
CA ASP A 233 12.35 -30.75 -55.17
C ASP A 233 12.38 -31.99 -54.27
N VAL A 234 13.30 -31.98 -53.32
CA VAL A 234 13.47 -32.94 -52.24
C VAL A 234 13.53 -32.14 -50.95
N ASN A 235 12.83 -32.59 -49.91
CA ASN A 235 12.78 -31.90 -48.62
C ASN A 235 14.12 -31.99 -47.88
N ASP A 236 15.09 -31.15 -48.23
CA ASP A 236 16.44 -31.13 -47.67
C ASP A 236 16.77 -29.84 -46.90
N ASN A 237 15.93 -28.82 -47.00
CA ASN A 237 15.95 -27.67 -46.11
C ASN A 237 14.90 -27.84 -45.02
N ALA A 238 15.20 -27.31 -43.83
CA ALA A 238 14.27 -27.31 -42.71
C ALA A 238 13.81 -25.87 -42.43
N PRO A 239 12.61 -25.65 -41.90
CA PRO A 239 12.13 -24.30 -41.62
C PRO A 239 13.04 -23.55 -40.65
N GLU A 240 13.45 -22.33 -40.99
CA GLU A 240 14.29 -21.49 -40.14
C GLU A 240 13.51 -20.29 -39.59
N PHE A 241 13.53 -20.09 -38.26
CA PHE A 241 12.90 -18.92 -37.63
C PHE A 241 13.67 -17.64 -37.94
N VAL A 242 12.95 -16.58 -38.33
CA VAL A 242 13.53 -15.28 -38.72
C VAL A 242 14.22 -14.58 -37.54
N HIS A 243 13.70 -14.76 -36.33
CA HIS A 243 14.30 -14.28 -35.10
C HIS A 243 14.31 -15.41 -34.07
N THR A 244 15.37 -15.51 -33.29
CA THR A 244 15.41 -16.38 -32.10
C THR A 244 16.51 -15.85 -31.16
N PRO A 245 16.21 -15.49 -29.90
CA PRO A 245 14.88 -15.52 -29.27
C PRO A 245 13.95 -14.37 -29.73
N TYR A 246 12.63 -14.57 -29.62
CA TYR A 246 11.63 -13.49 -29.64
C TYR A 246 11.38 -13.03 -28.20
N GLU A 247 11.53 -11.73 -27.92
CA GLU A 247 11.28 -11.16 -26.59
C GLU A 247 10.07 -10.23 -26.65
N VAL A 248 9.12 -10.42 -25.72
CA VAL A 248 7.91 -9.60 -25.62
C VAL A 248 7.56 -9.32 -24.16
N GLN A 249 6.99 -8.15 -23.91
CA GLN A 249 6.43 -7.77 -22.61
C GLN A 249 4.91 -7.73 -22.68
N VAL A 250 4.26 -8.37 -21.72
CA VAL A 250 2.80 -8.52 -21.66
C VAL A 250 2.32 -8.15 -20.28
N LEU A 251 1.36 -7.22 -20.19
CA LEU A 251 0.74 -6.86 -18.91
C LEU A 251 -0.03 -8.07 -18.34
N GLU A 252 0.05 -8.32 -17.05
CA GLU A 252 -0.62 -9.48 -16.46
C GLU A 252 -2.16 -9.42 -16.57
N ASN A 253 -2.71 -8.21 -16.56
CA ASN A 253 -4.14 -7.96 -16.70
C ASN A 253 -4.64 -8.03 -18.16
N SER A 254 -3.80 -8.49 -19.10
CA SER A 254 -4.17 -8.64 -20.50
C SER A 254 -5.40 -9.53 -20.66
N PRO A 255 -6.37 -9.15 -21.50
CA PRO A 255 -7.59 -9.94 -21.69
C PRO A 255 -7.27 -11.28 -22.36
N LEU A 256 -8.12 -12.26 -22.11
CA LEU A 256 -8.07 -13.56 -22.80
C LEU A 256 -8.26 -13.36 -24.32
N ASP A 257 -7.64 -14.24 -25.10
CA ASP A 257 -7.55 -14.20 -26.57
C ASP A 257 -6.80 -12.98 -27.13
N SER A 258 -6.04 -12.27 -26.29
CA SER A 258 -5.11 -11.24 -26.76
C SER A 258 -3.96 -11.85 -27.57
N LEU A 259 -3.59 -11.17 -28.65
CA LEU A 259 -2.40 -11.51 -29.44
C LEU A 259 -1.15 -11.08 -28.67
N ILE A 260 -0.27 -12.04 -28.38
CA ILE A 260 1.00 -11.79 -27.70
C ILE A 260 2.06 -11.38 -28.73
N LEU A 261 2.31 -12.25 -29.71
CA LEU A 261 3.20 -12.01 -30.84
C LEU A 261 2.92 -13.02 -31.96
N THR A 262 3.54 -12.80 -33.11
CA THR A 262 3.52 -13.72 -34.24
C THR A 262 4.94 -14.20 -34.52
N VAL A 263 5.18 -15.51 -34.42
CA VAL A 263 6.45 -16.10 -34.83
C VAL A 263 6.45 -16.36 -36.33
N LEU A 264 7.62 -16.22 -36.95
CA LEU A 264 7.79 -16.45 -38.38
C LEU A 264 8.98 -17.37 -38.63
N ALA A 265 8.72 -18.46 -39.35
CA ALA A 265 9.73 -19.34 -39.91
C ALA A 265 9.60 -19.39 -41.45
N ARG A 266 10.72 -19.60 -42.12
CA ARG A 266 10.81 -19.64 -43.58
C ARG A 266 11.48 -20.93 -44.01
N ASP A 267 10.89 -21.57 -45.00
CA ASP A 267 11.45 -22.72 -45.69
C ASP A 267 11.67 -22.33 -47.16
N VAL A 268 12.80 -22.74 -47.74
CA VAL A 268 13.21 -22.38 -49.10
C VAL A 268 12.78 -23.41 -50.15
N ASP A 269 12.32 -24.58 -49.71
CA ASP A 269 11.84 -25.66 -50.58
C ASP A 269 10.53 -25.27 -51.29
N ALA A 270 10.16 -26.02 -52.33
CA ALA A 270 8.99 -25.70 -53.14
C ALA A 270 7.70 -26.39 -52.65
N GLY A 271 6.57 -25.73 -52.88
CA GLY A 271 5.26 -26.34 -52.69
C GLY A 271 5.00 -26.78 -51.24
N ASN A 272 4.74 -28.07 -51.04
CA ASN A 272 4.41 -28.62 -49.72
C ASN A 272 5.63 -28.69 -48.78
N PHE A 273 6.83 -28.86 -49.32
CA PHE A 273 8.08 -28.85 -48.56
C PHE A 273 8.44 -27.43 -48.10
N GLY A 274 8.03 -26.40 -48.85
CA GLY A 274 8.13 -25.00 -48.39
C GLY A 274 7.02 -24.53 -47.43
N THR A 275 5.98 -25.34 -47.18
CA THR A 275 4.82 -24.91 -46.38
C THR A 275 5.00 -25.27 -44.92
N VAL A 276 5.03 -24.24 -44.06
CA VAL A 276 5.35 -24.39 -42.64
C VAL A 276 4.10 -24.44 -41.77
N SER A 277 4.08 -25.33 -40.78
CA SER A 277 3.11 -25.42 -39.70
C SER A 277 3.76 -25.16 -38.34
N TYR A 278 3.09 -24.44 -37.46
CA TYR A 278 3.64 -24.01 -36.16
C TYR A 278 3.03 -24.78 -34.99
N SER A 279 3.84 -25.13 -34.01
CA SER A 279 3.38 -25.78 -32.78
C SER A 279 4.23 -25.38 -31.56
N LEU A 280 3.71 -25.67 -30.36
CA LEU A 280 4.46 -25.50 -29.11
C LEU A 280 5.30 -26.76 -28.85
N PHE A 281 6.60 -26.61 -28.75
CA PHE A 281 7.54 -27.71 -28.57
C PHE A 281 7.85 -27.94 -27.10
N GLN A 282 7.71 -29.19 -26.63
CA GLN A 282 8.03 -29.59 -25.24
C GLN A 282 7.47 -28.65 -24.14
N ALA A 283 6.38 -27.95 -24.44
CA ALA A 283 5.76 -27.02 -23.52
C ALA A 283 5.26 -27.75 -22.26
N SER A 284 5.54 -27.16 -21.10
CA SER A 284 4.94 -27.62 -19.83
C SER A 284 3.42 -27.51 -19.90
N GLU A 285 2.71 -28.28 -19.05
CA GLU A 285 1.25 -28.20 -18.99
C GLU A 285 0.76 -26.77 -18.65
N GLU A 286 1.53 -26.02 -17.86
CA GLU A 286 1.23 -24.61 -17.57
C GLU A 286 1.31 -23.74 -18.85
N ILE A 287 2.33 -23.93 -19.69
CA ILE A 287 2.47 -23.18 -20.96
C ILE A 287 1.34 -23.54 -21.93
N LYS A 288 1.00 -24.83 -22.09
CA LYS A 288 -0.08 -25.28 -22.97
C LYS A 288 -1.45 -24.77 -22.55
N GLN A 289 -1.67 -24.56 -21.26
CA GLN A 289 -2.90 -23.97 -20.74
C GLN A 289 -2.91 -22.45 -20.88
N THR A 290 -1.74 -21.81 -20.83
CA THR A 290 -1.60 -20.35 -20.81
C THR A 290 -1.53 -19.73 -22.19
N PHE A 291 -0.89 -20.41 -23.14
CA PHE A 291 -0.73 -19.91 -24.51
C PHE A 291 -1.21 -20.95 -25.52
N SER A 292 -1.77 -20.43 -26.62
CA SER A 292 -2.07 -21.21 -27.82
C SER A 292 -1.30 -20.62 -29.00
N ILE A 293 -0.89 -21.47 -29.94
CA ILE A 293 -0.28 -21.04 -31.20
C ILE A 293 -1.17 -21.46 -32.35
N ASN A 294 -1.39 -20.55 -33.30
CA ASN A 294 -2.08 -20.86 -34.54
C ASN A 294 -1.13 -21.62 -35.49
N GLU A 295 -1.54 -22.82 -35.89
CA GLU A 295 -0.75 -23.72 -36.73
C GLU A 295 -0.38 -23.13 -38.10
N VAL A 296 -1.18 -22.21 -38.64
CA VAL A 296 -0.97 -21.63 -39.98
C VAL A 296 -0.30 -20.26 -39.91
N THR A 297 -0.73 -19.40 -38.99
CA THR A 297 -0.25 -18.01 -38.94
C THR A 297 0.94 -17.79 -38.01
N GLY A 298 1.23 -18.71 -37.09
CA GLY A 298 2.25 -18.53 -36.05
C GLY A 298 1.85 -17.51 -34.98
N GLU A 299 0.58 -17.09 -34.92
CA GLU A 299 0.08 -16.21 -33.86
C GLU A 299 0.04 -16.94 -32.52
N ILE A 300 0.74 -16.41 -31.52
CA ILE A 300 0.66 -16.86 -30.13
C ILE A 300 -0.36 -15.98 -29.39
N ARG A 301 -1.36 -16.62 -28.79
CA ARG A 301 -2.46 -15.95 -28.08
C ARG A 301 -2.62 -16.44 -26.66
N LEU A 302 -3.10 -15.55 -25.80
CA LEU A 302 -3.32 -15.82 -24.38
C LEU A 302 -4.63 -16.60 -24.14
N THR A 303 -4.56 -17.75 -23.49
CA THR A 303 -5.73 -18.60 -23.17
C THR A 303 -6.07 -18.66 -21.69
N LYS A 304 -5.12 -18.33 -20.82
CA LYS A 304 -5.30 -18.23 -19.35
C LYS A 304 -4.84 -16.86 -18.89
N LYS A 305 -5.44 -16.33 -17.81
CA LYS A 305 -4.97 -15.08 -17.22
C LYS A 305 -3.55 -15.24 -16.69
N LEU A 306 -2.75 -14.20 -16.87
CA LEU A 306 -1.42 -14.09 -16.29
C LEU A 306 -1.53 -13.58 -14.85
N ASP A 307 -0.53 -13.92 -14.05
CA ASP A 307 -0.38 -13.51 -12.65
C ASP A 307 1.13 -13.36 -12.42
N PHE A 308 1.58 -12.11 -12.30
CA PHE A 308 2.99 -11.75 -12.17
C PHE A 308 3.56 -12.24 -10.82
N GLU A 309 2.77 -12.21 -9.76
CA GLU A 309 3.13 -12.70 -8.43
C GLU A 309 3.40 -14.21 -8.45
N GLN A 310 2.74 -14.94 -9.36
CA GLN A 310 2.94 -16.38 -9.55
C GLN A 310 4.09 -16.70 -10.52
N ILE A 311 4.08 -16.16 -11.75
CA ILE A 311 5.07 -16.46 -12.80
C ILE A 311 5.46 -15.18 -13.55
N LYS A 312 6.72 -14.78 -13.40
CA LYS A 312 7.25 -13.52 -13.97
C LYS A 312 7.68 -13.62 -15.43
N SER A 313 8.06 -14.80 -15.89
CA SER A 313 8.47 -15.02 -17.26
C SER A 313 8.17 -16.44 -17.75
N TYR A 314 7.82 -16.54 -19.03
CA TYR A 314 7.63 -17.81 -19.70
C TYR A 314 8.68 -17.98 -20.81
N HIS A 315 9.33 -19.13 -20.80
CA HIS A 315 10.24 -19.55 -21.87
C HIS A 315 9.50 -20.60 -22.70
N VAL A 316 9.01 -20.18 -23.85
CA VAL A 316 8.20 -21.01 -24.75
C VAL A 316 9.07 -21.44 -25.92
N GLU A 317 9.30 -22.74 -26.04
CA GLU A 317 9.89 -23.32 -27.25
C GLU A 317 8.80 -23.55 -28.29
N THR A 318 9.07 -23.10 -29.51
CA THR A 318 8.19 -23.24 -30.67
C THR A 318 8.88 -24.09 -31.73
N GLU A 319 8.11 -24.90 -32.41
CA GLU A 319 8.56 -25.74 -33.52
C GLU A 319 7.80 -25.37 -34.78
N ALA A 320 8.55 -25.22 -35.87
CA ALA A 320 8.06 -24.98 -37.21
C ALA A 320 8.38 -26.21 -38.04
N THR A 321 7.37 -26.91 -38.54
CA THR A 321 7.51 -28.17 -39.27
C THR A 321 6.98 -28.00 -40.69
N ASP A 322 7.78 -28.37 -41.68
CA ASP A 322 7.37 -28.38 -43.07
C ASP A 322 6.41 -29.54 -43.39
N GLY A 323 5.92 -29.60 -44.63
CA GLY A 323 5.06 -30.70 -45.09
C GLY A 323 5.79 -32.04 -45.31
N GLY A 324 7.14 -32.08 -45.25
CA GLY A 324 7.97 -33.26 -45.37
C GLY A 324 8.40 -33.88 -44.04
N GLY A 325 8.20 -33.17 -42.93
CA GLY A 325 8.54 -33.56 -41.56
C GLY A 325 9.89 -33.04 -41.05
N LEU A 326 10.62 -32.17 -41.76
CA LEU A 326 11.76 -31.48 -41.15
C LEU A 326 11.25 -30.29 -40.33
N SER A 327 11.95 -30.02 -39.24
CA SER A 327 11.49 -29.09 -38.21
C SER A 327 12.61 -28.18 -37.73
N GLY A 328 12.35 -26.88 -37.66
CA GLY A 328 13.16 -25.90 -36.95
C GLY A 328 12.59 -25.55 -35.58
N LYS A 329 13.45 -25.04 -34.69
CA LYS A 329 13.06 -24.62 -33.33
C LYS A 329 13.37 -23.15 -33.11
N GLY A 330 12.45 -22.46 -32.44
CA GLY A 330 12.58 -21.05 -32.06
C GLY A 330 12.22 -20.86 -30.59
N THR A 331 12.89 -19.93 -29.92
CA THR A 331 12.61 -19.60 -28.51
C THR A 331 11.85 -18.30 -28.41
N VAL A 332 10.82 -18.27 -27.57
CA VAL A 332 10.03 -17.09 -27.25
C VAL A 332 10.11 -16.85 -25.75
N VAL A 333 10.54 -15.65 -25.35
CA VAL A 333 10.59 -15.20 -23.96
C VAL A 333 9.50 -14.16 -23.75
N ILE A 334 8.52 -14.52 -22.93
CA ILE A 334 7.39 -13.65 -22.57
C ILE A 334 7.65 -13.16 -21.14
N GLU A 335 7.95 -11.87 -21.01
CA GLU A 335 8.09 -11.20 -19.72
C GLU A 335 6.73 -10.65 -19.30
N VAL A 336 6.25 -11.08 -18.13
CA VAL A 336 5.02 -10.54 -17.55
C VAL A 336 5.35 -9.21 -16.87
N VAL A 337 4.59 -8.18 -17.20
CA VAL A 337 4.72 -6.85 -16.59
C VAL A 337 3.64 -6.71 -15.52
N ASP A 338 4.13 -6.45 -14.31
CA ASP A 338 3.39 -6.17 -13.09
C ASP A 338 2.44 -4.96 -13.26
N VAL A 339 1.19 -5.15 -12.86
CA VAL A 339 0.14 -4.16 -12.76
C VAL A 339 -0.30 -4.08 -11.30
N ASN A 340 -0.52 -2.85 -10.80
CA ASN A 340 -0.93 -2.63 -9.42
C ASN A 340 -2.35 -3.17 -9.13
N ASP A 341 -2.46 -4.46 -8.82
CA ASP A 341 -3.71 -5.18 -8.62
C ASP A 341 -3.85 -5.79 -7.22
N ASN A 342 -2.77 -5.78 -6.42
CA ASN A 342 -2.82 -6.14 -5.01
C ASN A 342 -2.80 -4.87 -4.13
N ALA A 343 -3.77 -4.76 -3.23
CA ALA A 343 -3.75 -3.70 -2.24
C ALA A 343 -2.81 -4.06 -1.07
N PRO A 344 -2.16 -3.08 -0.41
CA PRO A 344 -1.32 -3.34 0.75
C PRO A 344 -2.05 -4.10 1.87
N GLU A 345 -1.47 -5.17 2.37
CA GLU A 345 -1.96 -5.95 3.51
C GLU A 345 -1.33 -5.44 4.82
N LEU A 346 -2.15 -5.28 5.88
CA LEU A 346 -1.69 -4.94 7.23
C LEU A 346 -2.01 -6.10 8.19
N THR A 347 -0.98 -6.60 8.89
CA THR A 347 -1.11 -7.69 9.87
C THR A 347 -0.67 -7.22 11.26
N ILE A 348 -1.61 -7.17 12.21
CA ILE A 348 -1.33 -6.88 13.61
C ILE A 348 -0.61 -8.08 14.25
N SER A 349 0.58 -7.84 14.81
CA SER A 349 1.35 -8.86 15.52
C SER A 349 1.11 -8.82 17.04
N SER A 350 0.90 -7.62 17.59
CA SER A 350 0.58 -7.40 18.99
C SER A 350 -0.27 -6.14 19.14
N LEU A 351 -1.21 -6.16 20.08
CA LEU A 351 -2.08 -5.02 20.39
C LEU A 351 -2.36 -4.99 21.89
N ILE A 352 -2.09 -3.83 22.51
CA ILE A 352 -2.53 -3.49 23.85
C ILE A 352 -3.80 -2.65 23.72
N SER A 353 -4.91 -3.15 24.26
CA SER A 353 -6.21 -2.49 24.16
C SER A 353 -6.42 -1.36 25.17
N SER A 354 -5.67 -1.37 26.28
CA SER A 354 -5.82 -0.41 27.38
C SER A 354 -4.47 0.01 27.95
N ILE A 355 -4.24 1.32 28.10
CA ILE A 355 -2.98 1.88 28.63
C ILE A 355 -3.30 2.85 29.78
N PRO A 356 -2.59 2.79 30.92
CA PRO A 356 -2.72 3.77 32.00
C PRO A 356 -2.37 5.18 31.53
N GLU A 357 -3.10 6.20 31.95
CA GLU A 357 -2.84 7.58 31.52
C GLU A 357 -1.47 8.13 31.95
N ASN A 358 -0.99 7.68 33.10
CA ASN A 358 0.35 8.01 33.61
C ASN A 358 1.47 7.17 32.98
N ALA A 359 1.15 6.30 32.01
CA ALA A 359 2.15 5.47 31.38
C ALA A 359 3.15 6.34 30.62
N PRO A 360 4.46 6.05 30.71
CA PRO A 360 5.47 6.71 29.89
C PRO A 360 5.30 6.31 28.42
N GLU A 361 6.30 6.62 27.59
CA GLU A 361 6.32 6.17 26.20
C GLU A 361 6.13 4.64 26.12
N THR A 362 4.94 4.21 25.69
CA THR A 362 4.51 2.82 25.67
C THR A 362 4.17 2.37 24.26
N VAL A 363 4.45 1.09 23.99
CA VAL A 363 4.12 0.45 22.72
C VAL A 363 2.67 0.02 22.75
N VAL A 364 1.86 0.62 21.89
CA VAL A 364 0.43 0.31 21.72
C VAL A 364 0.25 -0.94 20.88
N SER A 365 0.91 -0.97 19.72
CA SER A 365 0.77 -2.05 18.75
C SER A 365 2.03 -2.24 17.93
N ILE A 366 2.29 -3.49 17.56
CA ILE A 366 3.33 -3.86 16.62
C ILE A 366 2.63 -4.53 15.45
N PHE A 367 2.92 -4.06 14.24
CA PHE A 367 2.30 -4.58 13.03
C PHE A 367 3.27 -4.57 11.86
N ARG A 368 2.94 -5.37 10.85
CA ARG A 368 3.68 -5.48 9.60
C ARG A 368 2.78 -5.11 8.44
N ILE A 369 3.34 -4.36 7.50
CA ILE A 369 2.70 -4.09 6.21
C ILE A 369 3.40 -4.89 5.11
N ARG A 370 2.64 -5.37 4.13
CA ARG A 370 3.14 -6.13 2.99
C ARG A 370 2.33 -5.80 1.75
N ASP A 371 3.01 -5.60 0.65
CA ASP A 371 2.42 -5.63 -0.68
C ASP A 371 2.95 -6.85 -1.44
N ARG A 372 2.13 -7.40 -2.35
CA ARG A 372 2.55 -8.54 -3.18
C ARG A 372 3.16 -8.07 -4.50
N ASP A 373 2.76 -6.89 -4.94
CA ASP A 373 3.27 -6.27 -6.16
C ASP A 373 4.76 -5.92 -5.99
N SER A 374 5.44 -5.67 -7.10
CA SER A 374 6.85 -5.34 -7.19
C SER A 374 7.07 -3.89 -7.64
N GLY A 375 8.33 -3.44 -7.62
CA GLY A 375 8.69 -2.10 -8.09
C GLY A 375 8.01 -0.98 -7.30
N ASP A 376 7.41 -0.02 -8.00
CA ASP A 376 6.66 1.08 -7.38
C ASP A 376 5.26 0.66 -6.93
N ASN A 377 4.65 -0.35 -7.58
CA ASN A 377 3.37 -0.94 -7.17
C ASN A 377 3.49 -1.52 -5.76
N GLY A 378 4.58 -2.24 -5.46
CA GLY A 378 4.83 -2.78 -4.12
C GLY A 378 5.36 -1.81 -3.05
N LYS A 379 5.62 -0.53 -3.37
CA LYS A 379 6.17 0.44 -2.41
C LYS A 379 5.05 1.08 -1.60
N MET A 380 5.08 0.87 -0.29
CA MET A 380 4.04 1.34 0.62
C MET A 380 4.46 2.52 1.48
N ILE A 381 3.53 3.44 1.72
CA ILE A 381 3.59 4.47 2.75
C ILE A 381 2.55 4.15 3.82
N CYS A 382 2.95 4.19 5.08
CA CYS A 382 2.07 4.02 6.24
C CYS A 382 1.92 5.34 6.99
N SER A 383 0.70 5.66 7.41
CA SER A 383 0.37 6.92 8.11
C SER A 383 -0.76 6.75 9.12
N ILE A 384 -0.82 7.66 10.08
CA ILE A 384 -1.92 7.85 11.03
C ILE A 384 -2.33 9.33 11.02
N PRO A 385 -3.52 9.69 11.53
CA PRO A 385 -3.92 11.09 11.66
C PRO A 385 -2.98 11.90 12.56
N ASP A 386 -2.57 13.09 12.11
CA ASP A 386 -1.62 13.97 12.82
C ASP A 386 -2.16 14.58 14.13
N ASN A 387 -3.47 14.49 14.37
CA ASN A 387 -4.15 15.09 15.52
C ASN A 387 -4.23 14.19 16.76
N LEU A 388 -3.53 13.05 16.74
CA LEU A 388 -3.57 12.05 17.80
C LEU A 388 -2.24 12.04 18.59
N PRO A 389 -2.24 11.74 19.90
CA PRO A 389 -1.03 11.68 20.72
C PRO A 389 -0.21 10.39 20.49
N PHE A 390 -0.18 9.88 19.26
CA PHE A 390 0.52 8.65 18.89
C PHE A 390 1.40 8.90 17.67
N ILE A 391 2.49 8.14 17.57
CA ILE A 391 3.43 8.20 16.45
C ILE A 391 3.78 6.81 15.96
N LEU A 392 3.94 6.69 14.64
CA LEU A 392 4.46 5.49 14.01
C LEU A 392 5.98 5.53 13.95
N LYS A 393 6.64 4.55 14.58
CA LYS A 393 8.09 4.33 14.48
C LYS A 393 8.38 3.15 13.54
N PRO A 394 8.98 3.38 12.36
CA PRO A 394 9.44 2.29 11.51
C PRO A 394 10.63 1.59 12.18
N THR A 395 10.67 0.27 12.11
CA THR A 395 11.74 -0.54 12.74
C THR A 395 12.62 -1.22 11.70
N PHE A 396 12.17 -2.32 11.10
CA PHE A 396 12.92 -3.09 10.10
C PHE A 396 11.96 -3.65 9.04
N LYS A 397 12.37 -3.76 7.77
CA LYS A 397 11.62 -4.44 6.67
C LYS A 397 10.08 -4.33 6.76
N ASN A 398 9.56 -3.10 6.76
CA ASN A 398 8.12 -2.80 6.78
C ASN A 398 7.38 -3.20 8.08
N PHE A 399 8.10 -3.36 9.19
CA PHE A 399 7.53 -3.45 10.52
C PHE A 399 7.44 -2.06 11.16
N TYR A 400 6.31 -1.81 11.81
CA TYR A 400 5.99 -0.55 12.46
C TYR A 400 5.58 -0.80 13.91
N THR A 401 5.98 0.14 14.75
CA THR A 401 5.58 0.19 16.15
C THR A 401 4.78 1.47 16.36
N LEU A 402 3.54 1.33 16.81
CA LEU A 402 2.70 2.45 17.25
C LEU A 402 3.02 2.73 18.71
N VAL A 403 3.48 3.94 19.02
CA VAL A 403 3.83 4.36 20.38
C VAL A 403 3.10 5.64 20.76
N THR A 404 2.90 5.85 22.05
CA THR A 404 2.44 7.14 22.61
C THR A 404 3.51 8.20 22.41
N ASP A 405 3.17 9.35 21.84
CA ASP A 405 4.11 10.47 21.62
C ASP A 405 3.95 11.58 22.67
N SER A 406 2.74 11.74 23.20
CA SER A 406 2.39 12.72 24.22
C SER A 406 1.72 12.04 25.42
N PRO A 407 1.75 12.66 26.62
CA PRO A 407 1.05 12.16 27.79
C PRO A 407 -0.44 11.95 27.49
N LEU A 408 -0.99 10.88 28.01
CA LEU A 408 -2.42 10.59 27.95
C LEU A 408 -3.09 11.12 29.22
N ASP A 409 -4.36 11.49 29.10
CA ASP A 409 -5.19 12.02 30.18
C ASP A 409 -6.62 11.52 29.89
N ARG A 410 -7.15 10.68 30.78
CA ARG A 410 -8.43 10.01 30.63
C ARG A 410 -9.59 10.98 30.87
N GLU A 411 -9.46 11.91 31.81
CA GLU A 411 -10.44 12.96 32.11
C GLU A 411 -10.65 13.86 30.88
N SER A 412 -9.57 14.10 30.12
CA SER A 412 -9.63 14.81 28.83
C SER A 412 -10.21 13.94 27.71
N GLN A 413 -9.67 12.72 27.51
CA GLN A 413 -10.14 11.80 26.47
C GLN A 413 -9.84 10.34 26.83
N ALA A 414 -10.91 9.59 27.15
CA ALA A 414 -10.83 8.20 27.61
C ALA A 414 -10.66 7.14 26.48
N GLU A 415 -10.94 7.50 25.22
CA GLU A 415 -10.90 6.56 24.09
C GLU A 415 -10.33 7.22 22.83
N TYR A 416 -9.46 6.49 22.13
CA TYR A 416 -8.87 6.89 20.86
C TYR A 416 -9.15 5.83 19.78
N ILE A 417 -9.65 6.28 18.62
CA ILE A 417 -9.81 5.46 17.43
C ILE A 417 -8.71 5.84 16.45
N ILE A 418 -7.69 4.98 16.34
CA ILE A 418 -6.52 5.20 15.51
C ILE A 418 -6.71 4.46 14.19
N THR A 419 -6.90 5.22 13.11
CA THR A 419 -6.97 4.66 11.75
C THR A 419 -5.58 4.63 11.13
N ILE A 420 -5.00 3.44 11.03
CA ILE A 420 -3.76 3.22 10.28
C ILE A 420 -4.11 3.13 8.80
N THR A 421 -3.52 3.99 7.99
CA THR A 421 -3.70 4.01 6.54
C THR A 421 -2.40 3.60 5.86
N VAL A 422 -2.45 2.52 5.09
CA VAL A 422 -1.35 2.06 4.24
C VAL A 422 -1.75 2.30 2.79
N THR A 423 -0.90 2.95 2.01
CA THR A 423 -1.14 3.24 0.60
C THR A 423 0.09 2.90 -0.20
N ASP A 424 -0.10 2.19 -1.32
CA ASP A 424 0.98 1.90 -2.26
C ASP A 424 1.43 3.15 -3.04
N MET A 425 2.37 2.97 -3.98
CA MET A 425 2.80 3.99 -4.94
C MET A 425 2.44 3.62 -6.39
N GLY A 426 1.58 2.62 -6.59
CA GLY A 426 1.12 2.22 -7.91
C GLY A 426 0.18 3.22 -8.57
N THR A 427 -0.20 2.96 -9.82
CA THR A 427 -1.16 3.81 -10.57
C THR A 427 -2.26 2.95 -11.19
N PRO A 428 -3.52 3.01 -10.72
CA PRO A 428 -4.01 3.83 -9.61
C PRO A 428 -3.48 3.35 -8.25
N ARG A 429 -3.40 4.27 -7.29
CA ARG A 429 -2.97 3.93 -5.93
C ARG A 429 -4.06 3.15 -5.19
N LEU A 430 -3.70 2.04 -4.55
CA LEU A 430 -4.58 1.27 -3.67
C LEU A 430 -4.20 1.55 -2.21
N LYS A 431 -5.21 1.47 -1.34
CA LYS A 431 -5.06 1.71 0.10
C LYS A 431 -5.84 0.73 0.94
N THR A 432 -5.31 0.47 2.12
CA THR A 432 -5.92 -0.32 3.18
C THR A 432 -5.94 0.47 4.47
N GLU A 433 -7.09 0.51 5.13
CA GLU A 433 -7.31 1.20 6.39
C GLU A 433 -7.63 0.19 7.50
N HIS A 434 -7.03 0.37 8.67
CA HIS A 434 -7.28 -0.48 9.84
C HIS A 434 -7.49 0.38 11.09
N ASN A 435 -8.59 0.15 11.80
CA ASN A 435 -8.96 0.92 12.99
C ASN A 435 -8.56 0.17 14.26
N ILE A 436 -7.76 0.83 15.11
CA ILE A 436 -7.41 0.36 16.44
C ILE A 436 -8.14 1.23 17.47
N THR A 437 -8.97 0.61 18.30
CA THR A 437 -9.58 1.24 19.47
C THR A 437 -8.66 1.08 20.67
N MET A 438 -8.12 2.19 21.18
CA MET A 438 -7.34 2.24 22.41
C MET A 438 -8.14 2.90 23.51
N LEU A 439 -8.23 2.22 24.65
CA LEU A 439 -8.80 2.75 25.88
C LEU A 439 -7.69 3.29 26.77
N VAL A 440 -7.95 4.42 27.41
CA VAL A 440 -7.11 4.94 28.49
C VAL A 440 -7.68 4.42 29.80
N SER A 441 -6.86 3.70 30.58
CA SER A 441 -7.27 3.25 31.92
C SER A 441 -6.93 4.29 32.96
N ASP A 442 -7.91 4.50 33.83
CA ASP A 442 -7.90 5.44 34.95
C ASP A 442 -6.79 5.17 35.98
N VAL A 443 -6.16 6.25 36.43
CA VAL A 443 -5.17 6.31 37.49
C VAL A 443 -5.64 7.36 38.49
N ASN A 444 -5.53 7.09 39.79
CA ASN A 444 -5.98 8.01 40.84
C ASN A 444 -5.04 9.22 40.97
N ASP A 445 -5.18 10.22 40.10
CA ASP A 445 -4.36 11.43 40.07
C ASP A 445 -5.13 12.71 40.38
N ASN A 446 -6.47 12.66 40.44
CA ASN A 446 -7.29 13.75 40.95
C ASN A 446 -7.78 13.45 42.37
N ALA A 447 -7.73 14.46 43.23
CA ALA A 447 -8.30 14.36 44.58
C ALA A 447 -9.76 14.83 44.57
N PRO A 448 -10.64 14.31 45.44
CA PRO A 448 -12.01 14.78 45.54
C PRO A 448 -12.04 16.29 45.78
N ALA A 449 -12.77 17.07 44.98
CA ALA A 449 -12.83 18.52 45.11
C ALA A 449 -14.17 18.97 45.70
N PHE A 450 -14.14 19.68 46.84
CA PHE A 450 -15.35 20.27 47.43
C PHE A 450 -15.93 21.39 46.55
N THR A 451 -17.26 21.51 46.51
CA THR A 451 -17.95 22.60 45.79
C THR A 451 -17.63 23.99 46.34
N GLN A 452 -17.28 24.08 47.63
CA GLN A 452 -16.88 25.30 48.32
C GLN A 452 -15.70 25.01 49.24
N THR A 453 -14.78 25.97 49.39
CA THR A 453 -13.67 25.89 50.34
C THR A 453 -14.13 26.06 51.80
N SER A 454 -15.26 26.73 52.01
CA SER A 454 -15.89 26.87 53.31
C SER A 454 -17.42 26.92 53.22
N TYR A 455 -18.09 26.31 54.19
CA TYR A 455 -19.54 26.27 54.33
C TYR A 455 -19.95 26.94 55.63
N THR A 456 -20.94 27.82 55.59
CA THR A 456 -21.53 28.42 56.81
C THR A 456 -22.96 27.94 56.98
N LEU A 457 -23.22 27.24 58.08
CA LEU A 457 -24.52 26.67 58.41
C LEU A 457 -25.13 27.45 59.58
N TRP A 458 -26.42 27.75 59.49
CA TRP A 458 -27.17 28.41 60.55
C TRP A 458 -28.13 27.42 61.19
N VAL A 459 -28.01 27.24 62.50
CA VAL A 459 -28.81 26.27 63.26
C VAL A 459 -29.49 27.02 64.39
N ARG A 460 -30.82 26.94 64.47
CA ARG A 460 -31.54 27.47 65.62
C ARG A 460 -31.21 26.64 66.85
N GLU A 461 -31.03 27.29 67.99
CA GLU A 461 -30.89 26.58 69.26
C GLU A 461 -32.17 25.83 69.64
N ASN A 462 -32.11 25.03 70.71
CA ASN A 462 -33.19 24.16 71.16
C ASN A 462 -33.69 23.21 70.05
N ASN A 463 -32.80 22.85 69.11
CA ASN A 463 -33.10 21.91 68.05
C ASN A 463 -33.33 20.49 68.60
N SER A 464 -34.11 19.70 67.87
CA SER A 464 -34.19 18.27 68.15
C SER A 464 -32.82 17.60 67.95
N PRO A 465 -32.44 16.62 68.80
CA PRO A 465 -31.31 15.75 68.54
C PRO A 465 -31.44 15.07 67.16
N ALA A 466 -30.31 14.81 66.51
CA ALA A 466 -30.20 14.30 65.15
C ALA A 466 -30.87 15.19 64.07
N LEU A 467 -30.91 16.51 64.28
CA LEU A 467 -31.37 17.47 63.28
C LEU A 467 -30.39 17.52 62.10
N HIS A 468 -30.90 17.42 60.86
CA HIS A 468 -30.11 17.70 59.67
C HIS A 468 -29.83 19.21 59.55
N ILE A 469 -28.55 19.59 59.65
CA ILE A 469 -28.12 21.01 59.70
C ILE A 469 -27.60 21.53 58.36
N GLY A 470 -27.26 20.65 57.43
CA GLY A 470 -26.76 21.02 56.11
C GLY A 470 -26.06 19.86 55.43
N SER A 471 -25.54 20.09 54.22
CA SER A 471 -24.81 19.10 53.44
C SER A 471 -23.56 19.72 52.84
N VAL A 472 -22.49 18.94 52.80
CA VAL A 472 -21.29 19.26 52.00
C VAL A 472 -21.24 18.33 50.80
N SER A 473 -20.62 18.79 49.72
CA SER A 473 -20.47 18.00 48.50
C SER A 473 -19.07 18.18 47.94
N ALA A 474 -18.45 17.06 47.58
CA ALA A 474 -17.22 16.94 46.85
C ALA A 474 -17.42 16.01 45.65
N THR A 475 -16.72 16.30 44.57
CA THR A 475 -16.74 15.55 43.32
C THR A 475 -15.33 15.19 42.93
N ASP A 476 -15.15 13.95 42.48
CA ASP A 476 -13.89 13.45 41.94
C ASP A 476 -14.06 13.21 40.43
N THR A 477 -13.05 13.58 39.65
CA THR A 477 -13.08 13.51 38.18
C THR A 477 -12.65 12.15 37.64
N ASP A 478 -12.00 11.34 38.46
CA ASP A 478 -11.53 10.00 38.11
C ASP A 478 -12.72 9.05 37.85
N ALA A 479 -12.46 7.75 37.64
CA ALA A 479 -13.49 6.75 37.35
C ALA A 479 -13.53 5.60 38.38
N GLY A 480 -14.71 4.98 38.50
CA GLY A 480 -14.88 3.78 39.33
C GLY A 480 -14.59 4.01 40.82
N ALA A 481 -13.63 3.25 41.37
CA ALA A 481 -13.27 3.35 42.79
C ALA A 481 -12.46 4.62 43.11
N ASN A 482 -11.68 5.12 42.15
CA ASN A 482 -10.91 6.35 42.26
C ASN A 482 -11.86 7.56 42.34
N ALA A 483 -13.00 7.50 41.65
CA ALA A 483 -14.04 8.54 41.78
C ALA A 483 -14.90 8.47 43.05
N GLN A 484 -14.79 7.38 43.83
CA GLN A 484 -15.76 7.09 44.88
C GLN A 484 -15.42 7.84 46.17
N VAL A 485 -16.09 8.97 46.37
CA VAL A 485 -15.88 9.84 47.53
C VAL A 485 -16.50 9.27 48.81
N THR A 486 -15.74 9.35 49.90
CA THR A 486 -16.20 9.11 51.27
C THR A 486 -15.93 10.33 52.16
N TYR A 487 -16.93 10.75 52.93
CA TYR A 487 -16.83 11.91 53.80
C TYR A 487 -16.49 11.52 55.24
N SER A 488 -15.66 12.32 55.90
CA SER A 488 -15.29 12.11 57.30
C SER A 488 -15.11 13.45 58.05
N LEU A 489 -15.37 13.43 59.36
CA LEU A 489 -15.02 14.57 60.22
C LEU A 489 -13.54 14.49 60.57
N LEU A 490 -12.80 15.56 60.30
CA LEU A 490 -11.40 15.65 60.68
C LEU A 490 -11.27 16.14 62.13
N PRO A 491 -10.16 15.82 62.82
CA PRO A 491 -9.94 16.27 64.19
C PRO A 491 -10.06 17.80 64.30
N PRO A 492 -10.82 18.33 65.28
CA PRO A 492 -10.98 19.77 65.43
C PRO A 492 -9.63 20.42 65.80
N PRO A 493 -9.37 21.66 65.34
CA PRO A 493 -8.16 22.40 65.71
C PRO A 493 -8.09 22.71 67.21
N ASP A 494 -9.25 22.85 67.86
CA ASP A 494 -9.39 23.09 69.29
C ASP A 494 -9.86 21.81 70.01
N PRO A 495 -9.05 21.19 70.90
CA PRO A 495 -9.42 19.99 71.64
C PRO A 495 -10.55 20.21 72.67
N LEU A 496 -10.90 21.46 72.99
CA LEU A 496 -11.88 21.79 74.03
C LEU A 496 -13.32 21.61 73.57
N VAL A 497 -13.58 21.54 72.25
CA VAL A 497 -14.91 21.33 71.69
C VAL A 497 -15.10 19.83 71.38
N PRO A 498 -16.04 19.13 72.04
CA PRO A 498 -16.28 17.71 71.80
C PRO A 498 -17.05 17.52 70.47
N LEU A 499 -16.39 17.73 69.33
CA LEU A 499 -17.03 17.73 68.00
C LEU A 499 -17.82 16.44 67.74
N ALA A 500 -17.27 15.29 68.15
CA ALA A 500 -17.90 13.98 67.96
C ALA A 500 -19.22 13.80 68.74
N SER A 501 -19.47 14.61 69.78
CA SER A 501 -20.77 14.62 70.47
C SER A 501 -21.73 15.66 69.91
N LEU A 502 -21.24 16.65 69.15
CA LEU A 502 -22.05 17.75 68.62
C LEU A 502 -22.56 17.46 67.22
N VAL A 503 -21.71 16.92 66.34
CA VAL A 503 -22.01 16.76 64.92
C VAL A 503 -21.59 15.37 64.43
N SER A 504 -22.39 14.79 63.55
CA SER A 504 -22.01 13.65 62.73
C SER A 504 -22.13 13.98 61.25
N ILE A 505 -21.37 13.27 60.42
CA ILE A 505 -21.48 13.31 58.97
C ILE A 505 -21.85 11.93 58.45
N ASN A 506 -22.72 11.87 57.46
CA ASN A 506 -22.96 10.65 56.72
C ASN A 506 -21.84 10.46 55.67
N PRO A 507 -21.09 9.34 55.72
CA PRO A 507 -19.92 9.13 54.88
C PRO A 507 -20.23 8.96 53.40
N ASP A 508 -21.48 8.61 53.03
CA ASP A 508 -21.84 8.31 51.65
C ASP A 508 -22.41 9.53 50.90
N ASN A 509 -23.03 10.49 51.61
CA ASN A 509 -23.72 11.63 50.98
C ASN A 509 -23.35 13.01 51.53
N GLY A 510 -22.48 13.10 52.54
CA GLY A 510 -22.00 14.38 53.08
C GLY A 510 -23.03 15.16 53.88
N HIS A 511 -24.15 14.55 54.28
CA HIS A 511 -25.15 15.19 55.14
C HIS A 511 -24.62 15.32 56.57
N LEU A 512 -24.78 16.51 57.15
CA LEU A 512 -24.36 16.85 58.50
C LEU A 512 -25.58 16.86 59.44
N PHE A 513 -25.42 16.26 60.60
CA PHE A 513 -26.46 16.17 61.63
C PHE A 513 -25.95 16.70 62.96
N ALA A 514 -26.74 17.54 63.63
CA ALA A 514 -26.51 17.92 65.02
C ALA A 514 -26.99 16.78 65.95
N LEU A 515 -26.07 16.18 66.71
CA LEU A 515 -26.36 15.05 67.60
C LEU A 515 -27.02 15.48 68.91
N THR A 516 -26.76 16.70 69.37
CA THR A 516 -27.36 17.29 70.57
C THR A 516 -28.17 18.54 70.22
N SER A 517 -29.06 18.93 71.13
CA SER A 517 -29.63 20.28 71.12
C SER A 517 -28.53 21.30 71.40
N LEU A 518 -28.38 22.28 70.50
CA LEU A 518 -27.47 23.40 70.68
C LEU A 518 -28.13 24.46 71.56
N ASP A 519 -27.32 25.16 72.32
CA ASP A 519 -27.67 26.21 73.28
C ASP A 519 -26.78 27.41 72.92
N TYR A 520 -27.40 28.54 72.58
CA TYR A 520 -26.71 29.75 72.13
C TYR A 520 -25.94 30.42 73.26
N GLU A 521 -26.46 30.41 74.49
CA GLU A 521 -25.81 30.96 75.68
C GLU A 521 -24.51 30.22 75.99
N ALA A 522 -24.49 28.90 75.76
CA ALA A 522 -23.32 28.04 75.96
C ALA A 522 -22.33 28.05 74.79
N LEU A 523 -22.81 27.91 73.54
CA LEU A 523 -21.96 27.75 72.35
C LEU A 523 -22.55 28.46 71.12
N ARG A 524 -22.12 29.71 70.89
CA ARG A 524 -22.61 30.55 69.79
C ARG A 524 -22.15 30.11 68.39
N ALA A 525 -20.94 29.56 68.31
CA ALA A 525 -20.35 29.13 67.04
C ALA A 525 -19.25 28.10 67.27
N PHE A 526 -19.08 27.20 66.31
CA PHE A 526 -17.95 26.29 66.28
C PHE A 526 -17.58 25.93 64.83
N GLU A 527 -16.32 25.57 64.64
CA GLU A 527 -15.72 25.33 63.33
C GLU A 527 -15.02 23.98 63.32
N PHE A 528 -15.15 23.26 62.21
CA PHE A 528 -14.50 21.97 62.02
C PHE A 528 -14.17 21.74 60.55
N HIS A 529 -13.22 20.86 60.28
CA HIS A 529 -12.89 20.47 58.92
C HIS A 529 -13.60 19.16 58.57
N VAL A 530 -14.12 19.10 57.35
CA VAL A 530 -14.63 17.87 56.74
C VAL A 530 -13.62 17.42 55.69
N GLY A 531 -13.22 16.16 55.76
CA GLY A 531 -12.38 15.49 54.77
C GLY A 531 -13.25 14.75 53.76
N ALA A 532 -12.89 14.83 52.49
CA ALA A 532 -13.38 13.96 51.43
C ALA A 532 -12.21 13.13 50.92
N THR A 533 -12.34 11.81 50.94
CA THR A 533 -11.29 10.87 50.54
C THR A 533 -11.87 9.92 49.50
N ASP A 534 -11.16 9.72 48.39
CA ASP A 534 -11.50 8.71 47.40
C ASP A 534 -11.28 7.27 47.93
N ARG A 535 -11.51 6.27 47.09
CA ARG A 535 -11.13 4.87 47.39
C ARG A 535 -10.01 4.37 46.48
N GLY A 536 -9.21 5.28 45.95
CA GLY A 536 -8.05 4.98 45.14
C GLY A 536 -6.89 4.39 45.94
N SER A 537 -5.84 3.99 45.23
CA SER A 537 -4.61 3.47 45.83
C SER A 537 -3.38 4.02 45.08
N PRO A 538 -2.69 5.04 45.61
CA PRO A 538 -2.90 5.68 46.92
C PRO A 538 -4.19 6.50 46.97
N ALA A 539 -4.82 6.57 48.16
CA ALA A 539 -6.02 7.37 48.33
C ALA A 539 -5.66 8.86 48.42
N LEU A 540 -6.35 9.70 47.66
CA LEU A 540 -6.22 11.15 47.69
C LEU A 540 -7.38 11.75 48.49
N SER A 541 -7.12 12.92 49.09
CA SER A 541 -8.11 13.59 49.92
C SER A 541 -7.99 15.09 49.86
N SER A 542 -9.12 15.76 50.10
CA SER A 542 -9.19 17.20 50.30
C SER A 542 -10.00 17.51 51.57
N GLN A 543 -9.98 18.78 51.96
CA GLN A 543 -10.70 19.24 53.14
C GLN A 543 -11.40 20.58 52.89
N ALA A 544 -12.54 20.78 53.55
CA ALA A 544 -13.27 22.04 53.57
C ALA A 544 -13.63 22.45 55.01
N LEU A 545 -13.68 23.75 55.25
CA LEU A 545 -14.03 24.31 56.56
C LEU A 545 -15.55 24.43 56.69
N VAL A 546 -16.14 23.87 57.74
CA VAL A 546 -17.56 24.06 58.07
C VAL A 546 -17.66 24.89 59.34
N ARG A 547 -18.36 26.01 59.23
CA ARG A 547 -18.68 26.92 60.33
C ARG A 547 -20.15 26.81 60.67
N VAL A 548 -20.45 26.41 61.89
CA VAL A 548 -21.83 26.36 62.40
C VAL A 548 -22.05 27.58 63.29
N LEU A 549 -23.07 28.36 62.94
CA LEU A 549 -23.52 29.52 63.69
C LEU A 549 -24.86 29.18 64.34
N VAL A 550 -24.89 29.25 65.67
CA VAL A 550 -26.11 29.03 66.43
C VAL A 550 -26.91 30.33 66.42
N ALA A 551 -28.19 30.23 66.05
CA ALA A 551 -29.12 31.33 66.04
C ALA A 551 -29.96 31.30 67.34
N ASP A 552 -29.83 32.39 68.07
CA ASP A 552 -30.55 32.75 69.29
C ASP A 552 -32.08 32.77 69.07
N THR A 553 -32.81 32.21 70.03
CA THR A 553 -34.26 32.11 70.17
C THR A 553 -34.64 32.62 71.55
N ASN A 554 -35.72 33.41 71.65
CA ASN A 554 -36.13 34.03 72.91
C ASN A 554 -36.68 33.00 73.92
N ASP A 555 -35.82 32.27 74.62
CA ASP A 555 -36.15 31.21 75.58
C ASP A 555 -35.75 31.54 77.02
N ASN A 556 -34.87 32.52 77.23
CA ASN A 556 -34.60 33.09 78.54
C ASN A 556 -35.51 34.30 78.81
N ALA A 557 -36.21 34.30 79.94
CA ALA A 557 -37.02 35.44 80.34
C ALA A 557 -36.17 36.46 81.11
N PRO A 558 -36.47 37.78 81.00
CA PRO A 558 -35.76 38.81 81.74
C PRO A 558 -35.73 38.54 83.25
N PHE A 559 -34.56 38.57 83.87
CA PHE A 559 -34.39 38.39 85.31
C PHE A 559 -34.09 39.72 86.01
N VAL A 560 -34.93 40.08 87.00
CA VAL A 560 -34.75 41.33 87.77
C VAL A 560 -33.70 41.14 88.86
N LEU A 561 -32.56 41.83 88.74
CA LEU A 561 -31.48 41.85 89.73
C LEU A 561 -31.79 42.78 90.91
N TYR A 562 -32.40 43.93 90.62
CA TYR A 562 -32.69 44.94 91.65
C TYR A 562 -34.02 45.67 91.38
N PRO A 563 -34.86 45.88 92.41
CA PRO A 563 -34.67 45.46 93.80
C PRO A 563 -34.86 43.95 94.01
N LEU A 564 -34.18 43.41 95.03
CA LEU A 564 -34.13 41.97 95.30
C LEU A 564 -35.50 41.45 95.74
N GLN A 565 -36.09 40.52 94.96
CA GLN A 565 -37.45 40.02 95.24
C GLN A 565 -37.52 39.00 96.41
N ASN A 566 -36.44 38.28 96.68
CA ASN A 566 -36.41 37.17 97.65
C ASN A 566 -35.88 37.56 99.05
N ALA A 567 -35.77 38.85 99.35
CA ALA A 567 -35.43 39.30 100.70
C ALA A 567 -36.62 39.09 101.65
N SER A 568 -36.36 38.65 102.87
CA SER A 568 -37.35 38.44 103.94
C SER A 568 -38.12 39.72 104.35
N ALA A 569 -37.74 40.88 103.83
CA ALA A 569 -38.48 42.13 103.92
C ALA A 569 -38.62 42.77 102.53
N PRO A 570 -39.82 43.28 102.16
CA PRO A 570 -39.98 44.02 100.90
C PRO A 570 -39.13 45.29 100.92
N CYS A 571 -38.24 45.45 99.93
CA CYS A 571 -37.49 46.68 99.72
C CYS A 571 -38.48 47.85 99.57
N THR A 572 -38.57 48.67 100.62
CA THR A 572 -39.47 49.82 100.65
C THR A 572 -38.63 51.07 100.40
N GLU A 573 -38.83 51.68 99.24
CA GLU A 573 -38.15 52.91 98.86
C GLU A 573 -38.83 54.09 99.55
N LEU A 574 -38.04 54.96 100.17
CA LEU A 574 -38.53 56.13 100.88
C LEU A 574 -38.53 57.34 99.94
N VAL A 575 -39.68 58.00 99.79
CA VAL A 575 -39.80 59.22 98.98
C VAL A 575 -40.27 60.36 99.88
N PRO A 576 -39.53 61.49 99.95
CA PRO A 576 -39.96 62.63 100.74
C PRO A 576 -41.15 63.31 100.07
N ARG A 577 -42.16 63.74 100.83
CA ARG A 577 -43.31 64.48 100.25
C ARG A 577 -42.91 65.80 99.55
N ALA A 578 -41.75 66.36 99.90
CA ALA A 578 -41.17 67.53 99.23
C ALA A 578 -40.50 67.21 97.89
N ALA A 579 -40.55 65.96 97.41
CA ALA A 579 -39.95 65.57 96.13
C ALA A 579 -40.61 66.32 94.96
N GLU A 580 -39.79 66.98 94.15
CA GLU A 580 -40.21 67.64 92.92
C GLU A 580 -40.59 66.62 91.83
N PRO A 581 -41.33 67.03 90.79
CA PRO A 581 -41.53 66.21 89.60
C PRO A 581 -40.17 65.83 88.98
N GLY A 582 -39.98 64.55 88.68
CA GLY A 582 -38.73 64.00 88.14
C GLY A 582 -37.75 63.45 89.18
N TYR A 583 -38.10 63.50 90.47
CA TYR A 583 -37.31 62.90 91.57
C TYR A 583 -37.13 61.39 91.35
N LEU A 584 -35.88 60.93 91.41
CA LEU A 584 -35.51 59.52 91.26
C LEU A 584 -35.85 58.75 92.53
N VAL A 585 -36.81 57.83 92.42
CA VAL A 585 -37.24 56.96 93.50
C VAL A 585 -36.30 55.77 93.63
N THR A 586 -36.15 55.02 92.53
CA THR A 586 -35.29 53.85 92.44
C THR A 586 -35.07 53.52 90.96
N LYS A 587 -34.26 52.51 90.67
CA LYS A 587 -34.01 52.04 89.31
C LYS A 587 -34.19 50.54 89.25
N VAL A 588 -35.07 50.05 88.38
CA VAL A 588 -35.22 48.62 88.14
C VAL A 588 -34.09 48.15 87.23
N VAL A 589 -33.28 47.20 87.71
CA VAL A 589 -32.18 46.60 86.95
C VAL A 589 -32.54 45.15 86.67
N ALA A 590 -32.50 44.78 85.40
CA ALA A 590 -32.77 43.44 84.91
C ALA A 590 -31.73 43.04 83.88
N VAL A 591 -31.55 41.74 83.69
CA VAL A 591 -30.67 41.13 82.70
C VAL A 591 -31.44 40.06 81.96
N ASP A 592 -31.02 39.79 80.73
CA ASP A 592 -31.55 38.69 79.93
C ASP A 592 -30.40 37.76 79.54
N GLY A 593 -30.69 36.46 79.41
CA GLY A 593 -29.72 35.45 79.00
C GLY A 593 -29.40 35.53 77.51
N ASP A 594 -30.39 35.93 76.72
CA ASP A 594 -30.35 35.90 75.26
C ASP A 594 -29.44 37.00 74.68
N ALA A 595 -29.47 37.22 73.36
CA ALA A 595 -28.76 38.31 72.70
C ALA A 595 -29.63 39.13 71.75
N GLY A 596 -29.07 40.26 71.29
CA GLY A 596 -29.73 41.10 70.30
C GLY A 596 -31.09 41.64 70.77
N GLN A 597 -32.15 41.33 70.02
CA GLN A 597 -33.52 41.77 70.35
C GLN A 597 -34.14 40.96 71.50
N ASN A 598 -33.76 39.69 71.63
CA ASN A 598 -34.21 38.78 72.68
C ASN A 598 -33.70 39.25 74.06
N ALA A 599 -32.53 39.90 74.12
CA ALA A 599 -32.05 40.57 75.34
C ALA A 599 -32.33 42.09 75.43
N TRP A 600 -33.11 42.65 74.49
CA TRP A 600 -33.37 44.09 74.49
C TRP A 600 -34.50 44.45 75.47
N LEU A 601 -34.10 44.86 76.67
CA LEU A 601 -35.04 45.13 77.75
C LEU A 601 -35.76 46.47 77.61
N SER A 602 -37.08 46.43 77.82
CA SER A 602 -37.92 47.62 77.96
C SER A 602 -38.76 47.54 79.24
N TYR A 603 -38.94 48.70 79.86
CA TYR A 603 -39.58 48.83 81.18
C TYR A 603 -40.92 49.53 81.05
N GLN A 604 -41.95 49.01 81.72
CA GLN A 604 -43.29 49.58 81.70
C GLN A 604 -43.91 49.54 83.08
N LEU A 605 -44.54 50.64 83.50
CA LEU A 605 -45.37 50.66 84.70
C LEU A 605 -46.73 50.03 84.38
N LEU A 606 -46.98 48.81 84.86
CA LEU A 606 -48.25 48.10 84.64
C LEU A 606 -49.35 48.57 85.59
N LYS A 607 -49.02 48.71 86.87
CA LYS A 607 -49.98 49.05 87.91
C LYS A 607 -49.35 49.98 88.92
N ALA A 608 -50.07 51.05 89.28
CA ALA A 608 -49.70 51.95 90.36
C ALA A 608 -50.89 52.10 91.30
N THR A 609 -50.62 52.35 92.59
CA THR A 609 -51.67 52.68 93.56
C THR A 609 -52.32 54.01 93.20
N GLU A 610 -51.50 55.01 92.86
CA GLU A 610 -51.95 56.28 92.29
C GLU A 610 -51.50 56.39 90.81
N PRO A 611 -52.43 56.25 89.84
CA PRO A 611 -52.11 56.42 88.42
C PRO A 611 -51.54 57.81 88.13
N GLY A 612 -50.45 57.87 87.37
CA GLY A 612 -49.82 59.14 86.97
C GLY A 612 -49.01 59.84 88.07
N LEU A 613 -48.88 59.27 89.28
CA LEU A 613 -47.97 59.80 90.31
C LEU A 613 -46.52 59.41 90.05
N PHE A 614 -46.28 58.22 89.51
CA PHE A 614 -44.97 57.71 89.16
C PHE A 614 -44.90 57.38 87.67
N GLY A 615 -43.73 57.57 87.09
CA GLY A 615 -43.40 57.14 85.73
C GLY A 615 -42.18 56.23 85.76
N VAL A 616 -42.14 55.28 84.84
CA VAL A 616 -40.96 54.44 84.60
C VAL A 616 -40.39 54.78 83.23
N TRP A 617 -39.09 55.03 83.19
CA TRP A 617 -38.39 55.29 81.94
C TRP A 617 -38.17 53.99 81.16
N ALA A 618 -38.68 53.95 79.94
CA ALA A 618 -38.83 52.71 79.18
C ALA A 618 -37.52 52.02 78.79
N HIS A 619 -36.38 52.71 78.78
CA HIS A 619 -35.09 52.17 78.30
C HIS A 619 -34.04 51.97 79.38
N ASN A 620 -34.23 52.51 80.59
CA ASN A 620 -33.23 52.41 81.66
C ASN A 620 -33.82 51.98 83.01
N GLY A 621 -35.13 51.78 83.10
CA GLY A 621 -35.80 51.29 84.31
C GLY A 621 -35.87 52.29 85.46
N GLU A 622 -35.54 53.58 85.25
CA GLU A 622 -35.64 54.59 86.31
C GLU A 622 -37.09 54.89 86.66
N VAL A 623 -37.42 54.77 87.94
CA VAL A 623 -38.72 55.09 88.50
C VAL A 623 -38.65 56.48 89.11
N ARG A 624 -39.44 57.40 88.58
CA ARG A 624 -39.45 58.82 88.98
C ARG A 624 -40.84 59.29 89.35
N THR A 625 -40.93 60.34 90.16
CA THR A 625 -42.19 61.07 90.38
C THR A 625 -42.58 61.78 89.08
N ALA A 626 -43.84 61.65 88.65
CA ALA A 626 -44.35 62.28 87.43
C ALA A 626 -45.07 63.61 87.71
N ARG A 627 -45.59 63.79 88.93
CA ARG A 627 -46.22 65.02 89.42
C ARG A 627 -45.88 65.27 90.90
N LEU A 628 -46.21 66.47 91.38
CA LEU A 628 -46.12 66.81 92.80
C LEU A 628 -47.01 65.88 93.65
N LEU A 629 -46.50 65.52 94.83
CA LEU A 629 -47.21 64.70 95.81
C LEU A 629 -48.25 65.56 96.56
N SER A 630 -49.47 65.07 96.62
CA SER A 630 -50.60 65.68 97.33
C SER A 630 -50.79 65.03 98.70
N GLU A 631 -51.33 65.76 99.67
CA GLU A 631 -51.76 65.19 100.96
C GLU A 631 -52.83 64.11 100.80
N ARG A 632 -53.56 64.11 99.67
CA ARG A 632 -54.59 63.10 99.35
C ARG A 632 -54.02 61.79 98.79
N ASP A 633 -52.76 61.78 98.34
CA ASP A 633 -52.13 60.59 97.78
C ASP A 633 -51.86 59.57 98.91
N ALA A 634 -52.12 58.29 98.64
CA ALA A 634 -51.93 57.24 99.65
C ALA A 634 -50.47 57.22 100.18
N PRO A 635 -50.24 57.11 101.50
CA PRO A 635 -48.90 57.16 102.08
C PRO A 635 -48.04 55.93 101.69
N LYS A 636 -48.68 54.78 101.44
CA LYS A 636 -48.03 53.57 100.93
C LYS A 636 -48.43 53.35 99.48
N GLN A 637 -47.46 53.44 98.60
CA GLN A 637 -47.59 53.28 97.17
C GLN A 637 -47.06 51.90 96.77
N ARG A 638 -47.83 51.18 95.96
CA ARG A 638 -47.43 49.91 95.35
C ARG A 638 -47.38 50.10 93.84
N LEU A 639 -46.20 49.90 93.28
CA LEU A 639 -45.94 49.96 91.84
C LEU A 639 -45.59 48.56 91.34
N VAL A 640 -46.16 48.14 90.22
CA VAL A 640 -45.79 46.91 89.53
C VAL A 640 -45.15 47.32 88.21
N VAL A 641 -43.85 47.10 88.11
CA VAL A 641 -43.06 47.37 86.91
C VAL A 641 -42.87 46.06 86.17
N LEU A 642 -43.17 46.06 84.88
CA LEU A 642 -42.88 44.97 83.96
C LEU A 642 -41.59 45.28 83.24
N VAL A 643 -40.69 44.32 83.23
CA VAL A 643 -39.57 44.26 82.31
C VAL A 643 -39.95 43.26 81.24
N LYS A 644 -39.89 43.65 79.99
CA LYS A 644 -40.12 42.76 78.85
C LYS A 644 -38.94 42.88 77.89
N ASP A 645 -38.55 41.78 77.31
CA ASP A 645 -37.63 41.80 76.17
C ASP A 645 -38.35 42.31 74.90
N ASN A 646 -37.62 42.30 73.78
CA ASN A 646 -38.16 42.60 72.45
C ASN A 646 -38.09 41.38 71.52
N GLY A 647 -38.05 40.17 72.09
CA GLY A 647 -38.07 38.91 71.34
C GLY A 647 -39.47 38.56 70.83
N GLU A 648 -39.56 37.55 69.97
CA GLU A 648 -40.83 37.00 69.49
C GLU A 648 -40.93 35.49 69.81
N PRO A 649 -41.84 35.04 70.70
CA PRO A 649 -42.75 35.85 71.52
C PRO A 649 -42.01 36.62 72.63
N PRO A 650 -42.48 37.80 73.04
CA PRO A 650 -41.80 38.57 74.08
C PRO A 650 -41.99 37.92 75.45
N LEU A 651 -40.91 37.67 76.17
CA LEU A 651 -40.92 37.20 77.55
C LEU A 651 -40.81 38.39 78.50
N SER A 652 -41.31 38.20 79.72
CA SER A 652 -41.38 39.29 80.68
C SER A 652 -41.33 38.83 82.12
N ALA A 653 -40.81 39.69 82.98
CA ALA A 653 -40.84 39.54 84.42
C ALA A 653 -41.40 40.80 85.07
N SER A 654 -42.17 40.62 86.15
CA SER A 654 -42.72 41.74 86.90
C SER A 654 -42.05 41.86 88.26
N VAL A 655 -41.83 43.10 88.70
CA VAL A 655 -41.34 43.43 90.04
C VAL A 655 -42.32 44.37 90.74
N THR A 656 -42.61 44.08 92.00
CA THR A 656 -43.43 44.96 92.84
C THR A 656 -42.52 45.84 93.68
N LEU A 657 -42.62 47.16 93.49
CA LEU A 657 -41.95 48.17 94.30
C LEU A 657 -42.92 48.67 95.36
N HIS A 658 -42.46 48.71 96.59
CA HIS A 658 -43.15 49.38 97.69
C HIS A 658 -42.48 50.73 97.91
N VAL A 659 -43.25 51.81 97.79
CA VAL A 659 -42.77 53.17 98.01
C VAL A 659 -43.54 53.76 99.19
N LEU A 660 -42.84 54.30 100.17
CA LEU A 660 -43.44 54.94 101.33
C LEU A 660 -43.17 56.44 101.28
N LEU A 661 -44.24 57.22 101.32
CA LEU A 661 -44.18 58.67 101.36
C LEU A 661 -43.93 59.11 102.80
N VAL A 662 -42.81 59.80 103.03
CA VAL A 662 -42.41 60.28 104.35
C VAL A 662 -42.42 61.81 104.39
N ASP A 663 -42.85 62.37 105.53
CA ASP A 663 -42.93 63.81 105.77
C ASP A 663 -41.52 64.34 106.08
N GLY A 664 -40.69 64.39 105.04
CA GLY A 664 -39.28 64.75 105.14
C GLY A 664 -38.43 63.65 105.78
N PHE A 665 -37.22 63.48 105.26
CA PHE A 665 -36.18 62.78 106.01
C PHE A 665 -35.78 63.71 107.15
N SER A 666 -36.14 63.39 108.38
CA SER A 666 -35.56 64.07 109.54
C SER A 666 -34.05 63.83 109.54
N GLN A 667 -33.27 64.75 108.98
CA GLN A 667 -31.83 64.81 109.20
C GLN A 667 -31.59 65.27 110.64
N PRO A 668 -30.85 64.50 111.46
CA PRO A 668 -29.71 65.07 112.13
C PRO A 668 -28.57 65.18 111.11
N TYR A 669 -28.14 66.41 110.87
CA TYR A 669 -26.75 66.68 110.54
C TYR A 669 -25.87 65.95 111.58
N LEU A 670 -25.23 64.86 111.17
CA LEU A 670 -23.96 64.47 111.79
C LEU A 670 -22.88 65.34 111.14
N PRO A 671 -22.03 66.02 111.93
CA PRO A 671 -20.91 66.74 111.39
C PRO A 671 -19.93 65.77 110.72
N ALA A 672 -19.27 66.23 109.66
CA ALA A 672 -18.18 65.53 109.02
C ALA A 672 -17.15 65.09 110.08
N PRO A 673 -16.63 63.85 110.05
CA PRO A 673 -15.39 63.55 110.72
C PRO A 673 -14.32 64.38 110.00
N GLU A 674 -13.69 65.29 110.75
CA GLU A 674 -12.38 65.80 110.36
C GLU A 674 -11.47 64.61 110.10
N ALA A 675 -10.69 64.75 109.03
CA ALA A 675 -9.68 63.79 108.63
C ALA A 675 -8.66 63.60 109.75
N GLU A 676 -8.84 62.56 110.57
CA GLU A 676 -7.70 61.91 111.20
C GLU A 676 -6.98 61.10 110.13
N ALA A 677 -5.72 61.45 109.92
CA ALA A 677 -4.77 60.71 109.10
C ALA A 677 -4.65 59.26 109.61
N ALA A 678 -5.46 58.36 109.05
CA ALA A 678 -5.24 56.93 109.12
C ALA A 678 -4.38 56.51 107.92
N ALA A 679 -3.24 55.91 108.23
CA ALA A 679 -2.19 55.52 107.30
C ALA A 679 -2.69 54.76 106.07
N ALA A 680 -2.06 55.07 104.93
CA ALA A 680 -2.26 54.43 103.64
C ALA A 680 -2.19 52.89 103.73
N ALA A 681 -3.28 52.23 103.37
CA ALA A 681 -3.31 50.83 102.94
C ALA A 681 -3.51 50.80 101.41
N PRO A 682 -2.94 49.81 100.69
CA PRO A 682 -2.65 49.93 99.26
C PRO A 682 -3.92 49.90 98.40
N ALA A 683 -3.92 50.69 97.33
CA ALA A 683 -4.92 50.61 96.28
C ALA A 683 -4.89 49.22 95.61
N ASP A 684 -6.09 48.68 95.37
CA ASP A 684 -6.31 47.40 94.69
C ASP A 684 -5.72 47.45 93.27
N PRO A 685 -4.80 46.53 92.88
CA PRO A 685 -4.07 46.60 91.61
C PRO A 685 -4.98 46.71 90.38
N LEU A 686 -6.20 46.16 90.44
CA LEU A 686 -7.16 46.19 89.32
C LEU A 686 -7.61 47.61 88.95
N THR A 687 -7.83 48.47 89.96
CA THR A 687 -8.24 49.87 89.73
C THR A 687 -7.11 50.70 89.13
N VAL A 688 -5.85 50.39 89.50
CA VAL A 688 -4.67 50.99 88.91
C VAL A 688 -4.50 50.54 87.45
N TYR A 689 -4.64 49.25 87.14
CA TYR A 689 -4.55 48.76 85.76
C TYR A 689 -5.66 49.32 84.86
N LEU A 690 -6.89 49.47 85.37
CA LEU A 690 -8.00 50.05 84.60
C LEU A 690 -7.75 51.53 84.28
N VAL A 691 -7.30 52.32 85.27
CA VAL A 691 -6.96 53.74 85.08
C VAL A 691 -5.76 53.90 84.17
N VAL A 692 -4.73 53.04 84.31
CA VAL A 692 -3.57 53.00 83.41
C VAL A 692 -3.98 52.62 81.98
N ALA A 693 -4.88 51.65 81.80
CA ALA A 693 -5.40 51.25 80.48
C ALA A 693 -6.20 52.38 79.83
N LEU A 694 -7.09 53.03 80.58
CA LEU A 694 -7.88 54.18 80.08
C LEU A 694 -6.98 55.38 79.74
N ALA A 695 -5.99 55.67 80.58
CA ALA A 695 -5.01 56.73 80.33
C ALA A 695 -4.11 56.41 79.12
N SER A 696 -3.70 55.15 78.95
CA SER A 696 -2.84 54.72 77.83
C SER A 696 -3.58 54.67 76.51
N VAL A 697 -4.84 54.20 76.47
CA VAL A 697 -5.68 54.25 75.26
C VAL A 697 -5.99 55.71 74.89
N SER A 698 -6.31 56.56 75.86
CA SER A 698 -6.54 57.99 75.63
C SER A 698 -5.27 58.70 75.13
N SER A 699 -4.11 58.36 75.69
CA SER A 699 -2.80 58.89 75.27
C SER A 699 -2.39 58.41 73.88
N LEU A 700 -2.60 57.13 73.54
CA LEU A 700 -2.35 56.58 72.21
C LEU A 700 -3.24 57.23 71.14
N PHE A 701 -4.52 57.46 71.47
CA PHE A 701 -5.42 58.20 70.60
C PHE A 701 -4.93 59.63 70.38
N LEU A 702 -4.56 60.34 71.47
CA LEU A 702 -4.06 61.71 71.39
C LEU A 702 -2.71 61.80 70.63
N PHE A 703 -1.82 60.83 70.83
CA PHE A 703 -0.57 60.71 70.09
C PHE A 703 -0.82 60.43 68.60
N SER A 704 -1.76 59.55 68.25
CA SER A 704 -2.11 59.28 66.84
C SER A 704 -2.66 60.53 66.14
N VAL A 705 -3.46 61.34 66.85
CA VAL A 705 -3.96 62.63 66.36
C VAL A 705 -2.82 63.64 66.22
N LEU A 706 -1.91 63.73 67.19
CA LEU A 706 -0.74 64.61 67.12
C LEU A 706 0.23 64.21 66.00
N VAL A 707 0.46 62.92 65.77
CA VAL A 707 1.24 62.40 64.64
C VAL A 707 0.55 62.73 63.32
N PHE A 708 -0.77 62.55 63.22
CA PHE A 708 -1.52 62.92 62.02
C PHE A 708 -1.43 64.43 61.73
N VAL A 709 -1.51 65.28 62.76
CA VAL A 709 -1.33 66.73 62.67
C VAL A 709 0.11 67.09 62.32
N ALA A 710 1.10 66.44 62.92
CA ALA A 710 2.52 66.64 62.63
C ALA A 710 2.88 66.20 61.20
N VAL A 711 2.35 65.08 60.70
CA VAL A 711 2.49 64.66 59.30
C VAL A 711 1.86 65.68 58.35
N ARG A 712 0.70 66.25 58.70
CA ARG A 712 0.08 67.34 57.92
C ARG A 712 0.85 68.65 57.97
N LEU A 713 1.49 68.99 59.09
CA LEU A 713 2.28 70.21 59.25
C LEU A 713 3.68 70.09 58.63
N CYS A 714 4.33 68.93 58.74
CA CYS A 714 5.59 68.61 58.06
C CYS A 714 5.40 68.52 56.53
N ARG A 715 4.21 68.10 56.05
CA ARG A 715 3.84 68.21 54.62
C ARG A 715 3.63 69.65 54.14
N ARG A 716 3.61 70.65 55.02
CA ARG A 716 3.42 72.07 54.67
C ARG A 716 4.66 72.95 54.87
N GLY A 717 5.79 72.39 55.30
CA GLY A 717 7.02 73.13 55.64
C GLY A 717 8.34 72.65 55.03
N GLY A 718 8.34 71.65 54.13
CA GLY A 718 9.57 71.11 53.53
C GLY A 718 9.45 70.92 52.02
N ALA A 719 9.70 71.98 51.25
CA ALA A 719 9.89 71.89 49.80
C ALA A 719 11.21 72.57 49.41
N ALA A 720 12.31 71.81 49.52
CA ALA A 720 13.54 72.06 48.77
C ALA A 720 14.35 70.76 48.65
N SER A 721 14.47 70.26 47.40
CA SER A 721 15.35 69.16 46.91
C SER A 721 14.98 67.74 47.39
N ALA A 722 14.68 66.71 46.58
CA ALA A 722 15.05 66.39 45.20
C ALA A 722 14.09 65.35 44.52
N GLY A 723 13.96 65.42 43.18
CA GLY A 723 13.79 64.30 42.21
C GLY A 723 12.47 63.51 42.14
N ARG A 724 11.45 63.94 41.36
CA ARG A 724 11.07 63.52 39.97
C ARG A 724 10.47 62.10 39.76
N CYS A 725 9.13 62.05 39.64
CA CYS A 725 8.35 61.19 38.72
C CYS A 725 7.65 62.11 37.68
N PRO A 726 7.29 61.64 36.47
CA PRO A 726 6.45 62.40 35.54
C PRO A 726 4.95 62.02 35.62
N VAL A 727 4.17 63.02 36.03
CA VAL A 727 2.91 63.60 35.49
C VAL A 727 1.96 62.79 34.59
N ALA A 728 0.66 62.89 34.92
CA ALA A 728 -0.43 63.21 33.99
C ALA A 728 -1.60 63.96 34.70
N GLU A 729 -1.71 65.28 34.49
CA GLU A 729 -2.94 66.08 34.59
C GLU A 729 -3.85 65.75 33.37
N GLY A 730 -5.17 65.90 33.32
CA GLY A 730 -6.16 66.64 34.10
C GLY A 730 -7.27 67.08 33.13
N HIS A 731 -8.52 67.30 33.59
CA HIS A 731 -9.39 68.45 33.23
C HIS A 731 -10.81 68.30 33.85
N PHE A 732 -11.23 69.34 34.57
CA PHE A 732 -12.62 69.75 34.86
C PHE A 732 -13.05 70.85 33.87
N PRO A 733 -14.36 71.16 33.73
CA PRO A 733 -15.00 72.27 34.48
C PRO A 733 -16.44 71.94 34.96
N GLY A 734 -16.95 72.40 36.12
CA GLY A 734 -17.61 73.71 36.39
C GLY A 734 -19.10 73.68 35.97
N HIS A 735 -20.16 74.08 36.68
CA HIS A 735 -20.43 74.94 37.84
C HIS A 735 -21.95 74.82 38.15
N LEU A 736 -22.44 74.87 39.40
CA LEU A 736 -23.61 75.67 39.86
C LEU A 736 -24.02 75.37 41.31
N VAL A 737 -24.43 76.43 42.00
CA VAL A 737 -24.77 76.57 43.41
C VAL A 737 -26.29 76.55 43.57
N ASP A 738 -26.83 75.89 44.59
CA ASP A 738 -27.99 76.41 45.35
C ASP A 738 -28.07 75.83 46.78
N VAL A 739 -28.80 76.55 47.62
CA VAL A 739 -28.68 76.71 49.07
C VAL A 739 -29.75 75.93 49.86
N SER A 740 -29.42 75.63 51.12
CA SER A 740 -30.27 75.42 52.32
C SER A 740 -30.54 74.00 52.84
N GLY A 741 -30.23 73.82 54.14
CA GLY A 741 -31.21 73.31 55.09
C GLY A 741 -31.16 71.83 55.52
N THR A 742 -30.44 71.58 56.62
CA THR A 742 -30.80 70.64 57.73
C THR A 742 -31.02 69.14 57.47
N GLY A 743 -30.33 68.31 58.27
CA GLY A 743 -31.00 67.17 58.93
C GLY A 743 -30.54 65.77 58.55
N THR A 744 -29.81 65.15 59.49
CA THR A 744 -29.94 63.74 59.94
C THR A 744 -29.71 62.58 58.98
N LEU A 745 -28.72 61.77 59.37
CA LEU A 745 -28.49 60.39 58.95
C LEU A 745 -29.72 59.50 59.16
N SER A 746 -30.08 58.74 58.12
CA SER A 746 -30.70 57.42 58.26
C SER A 746 -30.49 56.61 56.99
N LYS A 747 -29.56 55.64 57.04
CA LYS A 747 -29.53 54.53 56.08
C LYS A 747 -30.64 53.56 56.49
N SER A 748 -31.72 53.51 55.73
CA SER A 748 -32.68 52.42 55.73
C SER A 748 -32.37 51.49 54.56
N TYR A 749 -32.04 50.24 54.86
CA TYR A 749 -32.21 49.15 53.91
C TYR A 749 -33.71 48.88 53.75
N GLN A 750 -34.17 48.69 52.52
CA GLN A 750 -35.40 47.94 52.27
C GLN A 750 -35.20 47.08 51.02
N TYR A 751 -35.20 45.78 51.26
CA TYR A 751 -35.50 44.75 50.27
C TYR A 751 -36.98 44.85 49.92
N GLU A 752 -37.34 44.52 48.68
CA GLU A 752 -38.62 43.89 48.43
C GLU A 752 -38.45 42.73 47.45
N VAL A 753 -38.93 41.59 47.92
CA VAL A 753 -38.86 40.26 47.32
C VAL A 753 -40.13 40.02 46.50
N CYS A 754 -39.95 39.21 45.46
CA CYS A 754 -40.87 38.67 44.47
C CYS A 754 -42.26 38.23 44.92
N LEU A 755 -43.14 38.00 43.93
CA LEU A 755 -44.11 36.90 43.71
C LEU A 755 -45.00 37.36 42.52
N THR A 756 -45.43 36.63 41.49
CA THR A 756 -45.48 35.24 40.97
C THR A 756 -45.74 35.44 39.46
N GLY A 757 -45.34 34.61 38.48
CA GLY A 757 -45.59 33.19 38.30
C GLY A 757 -45.96 32.96 36.82
N ASP A 758 -45.21 32.06 36.19
CA ASP A 758 -45.56 31.16 35.07
C ASP A 758 -45.58 31.58 33.58
N HIS A 759 -44.57 30.99 32.91
CA HIS A 759 -44.65 30.04 31.79
C HIS A 759 -44.19 30.46 30.37
N ARG A 760 -43.11 29.75 29.97
CA ARG A 760 -42.80 29.13 28.67
C ARG A 760 -42.05 29.92 27.57
N THR A 761 -40.75 29.60 27.53
CA THR A 761 -39.93 29.13 26.38
C THR A 761 -39.60 30.04 25.20
N ALA A 762 -38.32 30.43 25.19
CA ALA A 762 -37.30 30.14 24.17
C ALA A 762 -37.30 30.91 22.82
N LEU A 763 -36.29 31.76 22.71
CA LEU A 763 -35.51 32.14 21.52
C LEU A 763 -34.14 31.45 21.64
N PRO A 764 -33.35 31.25 20.54
CA PRO A 764 -32.38 32.30 20.24
C PRO A 764 -31.99 32.49 18.75
N SER A 765 -31.55 33.71 18.47
CA SER A 765 -30.84 34.19 17.28
C SER A 765 -29.30 34.15 17.46
N PRO A 766 -28.50 34.07 16.38
CA PRO A 766 -27.03 34.08 16.40
C PRO A 766 -26.38 35.47 16.10
N PRO A 767 -25.03 35.62 16.16
CA PRO A 767 -24.34 36.81 16.72
C PRO A 767 -23.53 37.67 15.73
N CYS A 768 -22.98 38.80 16.20
CA CYS A 768 -21.85 39.50 15.55
C CYS A 768 -20.91 40.26 16.51
N LYS A 769 -19.65 39.79 16.52
CA LYS A 769 -18.32 40.45 16.51
C LYS A 769 -17.95 41.60 17.48
N LEU A 770 -16.81 41.37 18.16
CA LEU A 770 -15.94 42.33 18.83
C LEU A 770 -14.56 42.43 18.12
N PRO A 771 -13.80 43.54 18.27
CA PRO A 771 -12.47 43.75 17.68
C PRO A 771 -11.30 43.45 18.65
N LYS A 772 -10.08 43.40 18.07
CA LYS A 772 -8.76 43.15 18.70
C LYS A 772 -8.12 44.40 19.33
N SER A 773 -7.28 44.19 20.37
CA SER A 773 -5.98 44.86 20.65
C SER A 773 -5.42 44.34 22.00
N VAL A 774 -4.13 44.24 22.36
CA VAL A 774 -2.78 44.47 21.79
C VAL A 774 -1.77 43.86 22.79
N VAL A 775 -0.59 43.53 22.26
CA VAL A 775 0.65 42.95 22.84
C VAL A 775 1.35 43.81 23.92
N ILE A 776 2.11 43.16 24.82
CA ILE A 776 3.20 43.77 25.63
C ILE A 776 4.59 43.19 25.23
N ARG A 777 5.54 44.13 25.09
CA ARG A 777 7.02 44.15 24.86
C ARG A 777 7.87 43.34 25.88
N ASN A 778 9.17 43.00 25.77
CA ASN A 778 10.31 43.20 24.84
C ASN A 778 11.57 42.42 25.35
N LEU A 779 12.35 41.80 24.43
CA LEU A 779 13.84 41.79 24.19
C LEU A 779 14.88 41.33 25.26
N PRO A 780 16.17 41.01 24.90
CA PRO A 780 16.83 40.97 23.56
C PRO A 780 17.76 39.77 23.21
N ALA A 781 18.11 39.70 21.90
CA ALA A 781 19.31 39.15 21.22
C ALA A 781 19.62 37.64 21.37
N VAL A 782 19.85 36.87 20.29
CA VAL A 782 20.97 36.98 19.33
C VAL A 782 20.55 36.44 17.95
N THR A 783 21.00 37.14 16.92
CA THR A 783 20.95 36.81 15.49
C THR A 783 22.02 35.78 15.13
N GLU A 784 21.66 34.73 14.39
CA GLU A 784 22.55 34.17 13.36
C GLU A 784 21.73 33.48 12.25
N GLU A 785 22.01 33.88 11.02
CA GLU A 785 21.41 33.40 9.78
C GLU A 785 22.09 32.09 9.33
N LEU A 786 21.29 31.19 8.78
CA LEU A 786 21.75 30.17 7.82
C LEU A 786 22.23 30.84 6.52
N PRO A 787 23.17 30.22 5.78
CA PRO A 787 22.75 29.80 4.45
C PRO A 787 23.34 28.48 3.92
N SER A 788 22.51 27.82 3.11
CA SER A 788 22.79 27.14 1.83
C SER A 788 23.86 26.03 1.73
N LEU A 789 23.38 24.87 1.28
CA LEU A 789 24.11 23.89 0.46
C LEU A 789 24.54 24.50 -0.90
N SER A 790 25.75 24.19 -1.34
CA SER A 790 26.10 24.00 -2.76
C SER A 790 27.28 23.05 -2.92
N MET A 791 27.19 22.20 -3.94
CA MET A 791 28.19 21.22 -4.41
C MET A 791 29.58 21.83 -4.71
N VAL A 792 30.63 20.99 -4.68
CA VAL A 792 31.50 20.64 -5.84
C VAL A 792 32.80 19.91 -5.38
N SER A 793 33.02 18.75 -6.02
CA SER A 793 34.24 17.98 -6.39
C SER A 793 35.58 17.98 -5.62
N SER A 794 36.17 16.77 -5.66
CA SER A 794 37.55 16.38 -6.01
C SER A 794 38.67 16.28 -4.96
N GLU A 795 39.22 15.05 -4.94
CA GLU A 795 40.65 14.65 -4.87
C GLU A 795 41.34 14.30 -3.52
N SER A 796 41.59 12.98 -3.39
CA SER A 796 42.91 12.32 -3.23
C SER A 796 43.55 12.12 -1.84
N GLY A 797 44.13 10.91 -1.66
CA GLY A 797 45.14 10.55 -0.65
C GLY A 797 44.75 9.40 0.30
N SER A 798 44.78 8.13 -0.12
CA SER A 798 45.88 7.15 0.14
C SER A 798 46.41 7.06 1.58
N PHE A 799 46.20 5.92 2.25
CA PHE A 799 47.24 5.00 2.80
C PHE A 799 46.60 3.97 3.77
N GLN A 800 46.89 2.69 3.52
CA GLN A 800 46.73 1.51 4.40
C GLN A 800 48.11 1.19 5.07
N PRO A 801 48.33 0.14 5.90
CA PRO A 801 47.46 -0.75 6.69
C PRO A 801 48.03 -1.04 8.13
N GLU A 802 47.60 -2.17 8.72
CA GLU A 802 48.08 -2.88 9.94
C GLU A 802 47.46 -2.47 11.29
N SER A 803 47.10 -3.35 12.24
CA SER A 803 47.28 -4.80 12.37
C SER A 803 46.25 -5.44 13.33
N VAL A 804 46.06 -6.73 13.10
CA VAL A 804 45.41 -7.78 13.91
C VAL A 804 46.09 -7.97 15.27
N PHE A 805 45.31 -8.21 16.33
CA PHE A 805 45.71 -9.13 17.41
C PHE A 805 44.52 -9.93 17.95
N GLN A 806 44.78 -11.22 18.07
CA GLN A 806 43.97 -12.36 18.48
C GLN A 806 44.26 -12.68 19.96
N PHE A 807 43.30 -13.22 20.71
CA PHE A 807 43.61 -14.17 21.79
C PHE A 807 42.47 -15.18 22.00
N ASP A 808 42.86 -16.44 21.87
CA ASP A 808 42.17 -17.69 22.18
C ASP A 808 42.02 -17.94 23.68
N TRP A 809 41.04 -18.78 24.04
CA TRP A 809 41.19 -19.79 25.10
C TRP A 809 40.41 -21.06 24.75
N THR A 810 41.10 -22.20 24.76
CA THR A 810 40.59 -23.56 24.56
C THR A 810 40.54 -24.37 25.85
N SER A 811 39.51 -25.24 25.93
CA SER A 811 39.49 -26.61 26.50
C SER A 811 39.44 -26.80 28.03
N LEU A 812 38.43 -27.54 28.54
CA LEU A 812 38.52 -28.98 28.86
C LEU A 812 37.15 -29.56 29.31
N ASP A 813 36.94 -30.83 28.89
CA ASP A 813 36.29 -31.96 29.58
C ASP A 813 34.82 -32.42 29.40
N HIS A 814 34.74 -33.77 29.42
CA HIS A 814 33.75 -34.71 28.92
C HIS A 814 32.85 -35.33 30.03
N MET A 815 31.59 -35.64 29.65
CA MET A 815 30.69 -36.75 30.09
C MET A 815 30.10 -36.77 31.53
N PRO A 816 29.00 -37.54 31.80
CA PRO A 816 27.86 -38.00 30.98
C PRO A 816 26.46 -37.83 31.64
N ILE A 817 25.43 -38.17 30.87
CA ILE A 817 23.96 -38.15 31.13
C ILE A 817 23.49 -39.29 32.06
N PRO A 818 22.41 -39.10 32.85
CA PRO A 818 21.49 -40.19 33.18
C PRO A 818 20.00 -39.88 32.93
N GLY A 819 19.32 -40.79 32.22
CA GLY A 819 18.17 -41.55 32.74
C GLY A 819 16.74 -40.95 32.81
N SER A 820 15.80 -41.76 32.30
CA SER A 820 14.39 -41.96 32.72
C SER A 820 13.34 -41.01 32.07
N ILE A 821 12.12 -41.39 31.64
CA ILE A 821 11.19 -42.50 31.94
C ILE A 821 10.33 -42.81 30.69
N ILE A 822 10.11 -44.10 30.40
CA ILE A 822 9.11 -44.63 29.46
C ILE A 822 7.81 -44.90 30.24
N VAL A 823 6.67 -44.45 29.72
CA VAL A 823 5.33 -44.89 30.16
C VAL A 823 4.65 -45.63 29.01
N THR A 824 4.30 -46.90 29.26
CA THR A 824 3.46 -47.74 28.41
C THR A 824 2.05 -47.81 28.98
N SER A 825 1.02 -47.75 28.12
CA SER A 825 -0.31 -48.30 28.42
C SER A 825 -1.05 -48.74 27.14
N THR A 826 -0.99 -50.04 26.92
CA THR A 826 -1.93 -51.03 26.35
C THR A 826 -3.17 -50.68 25.48
N ARG A 827 -3.27 -51.48 24.40
CA ARG A 827 -4.39 -52.34 23.89
C ARG A 827 -5.41 -51.79 22.87
N GLY A 828 -5.53 -52.50 21.74
CA GLY A 828 -6.71 -52.56 20.87
C GLY A 828 -6.47 -53.21 19.49
N ILE A 829 -6.85 -54.48 19.35
CA ILE A 829 -6.82 -55.45 18.20
C ILE A 829 -7.97 -55.15 17.20
N PRO A 830 -8.08 -55.73 15.97
CA PRO A 830 -7.28 -56.80 15.32
C PRO A 830 -6.47 -56.41 14.09
#